data_AF-A0AAD8PE25-F1
#
_entry.id   AF-A0AAD8PE25-F1
#
_cell.length_a   1.000
_cell.length_b   1.000
_cell.length_c   1.000
_cell.angle_alpha   90.00
_cell.angle_beta   90.00
_cell.angle_gamma   90.00
#
_symmetry.space_group_name_H-M   'P 1'
#
loop_
_entity.id
_entity.type
_entity.pdbx_description
1 polymer ?
#
loop_
_entity_poly.entity_id
_entity_poly.type
_entity_poly.pdbx_seq_one_letter_code
_entity_poly.pdbx_strand_id
1 'polypeptide(L)'
;MATNNAEDQALLHNEKRFVFQGNLNRLLLDPKHVPPSSQSCAKCIQRKRVCICSTINGSVGRAPTYEVVELAETKLLLSQLKDSLNDIDINKWSVHTKLLDHTSLVVKHLSELNTNVNGHLEPGVELATNAWLKLYEILEVYKVVETLKPNIATERGEFRSFHLSECPGGFIAALNHTLKCKNSLCEHSWMATSLNPYHEANNHNECLAEDILFRETPSHWLNGADESGNIMSASIIEYIWDRVSRPSRYNKNKEPVLFDLVTADGSVNCQSDPNNQESMTAALKLSEMVCALGLMRVGSIFIIKMFTFFEESSLSMIALLSMCFKSVEVYKPHLSKASSSEVYVICIGFNGITSVLLCALCKFVNEYVHGKKNNAILPKEWIPSSFRAEVVECAKMFAQLQCRNMRNTMSQYMQIADESVLYKKKRVFATKFLNKFNIKAIPSDCRLVKYMSYSDSVITGKSTSSLFHIPKRHIPNLDARRVYVKQYRELQERRKELYKQYKTKKEPSHFLNISEECTPAEFGKNIKGMIDFSREYRPDYPELNMDRLSFDLDDRLLSDLRSDLKNQRYLKESWFVAAPLHAHEIRMSHFVCNDILYDVTCLRTYCGDKLPVVTPQDILWVEGGVGEALSDFNLLPNPGMVDLALVFKEFLKMDKYKSFLEITTNASQQFPAVSLLKRHGISGSLICGFKSSSEGGSLIHFDSFYDLQVIVNSFVGDGSLTHCLEFNYDEHLSKSSGYKALTTQLVESPLRSSCDFVFCDSRRYPAHHREPCFYELKTKHILVAQLVQALNCISPTGDIVIATSTIITRFTVCIIIVLRAVFDEVHLYHPPSAAPWTQRSYIICKRYNDKDNSLCRHFLQCLWDAICLHKKGGKEVVQSLLPVHFTQYARKLWDVNTKFLLEEFEDIALHESGEVLKSSREEHAVNLLQRLGVINILFPTRLVESSDPCRLPIFGNVEIVDKPQKRKLEELDTLVVTPPESPSIEEDGSPIWSSEES
;
A
#
# COMPACT_ATOMS: atom_id res chain seq x y z
N MET A 1 -21.80 -62.39 -2.18
CA MET A 1 -20.61 -61.50 -2.13
C MET A 1 -20.27 -60.92 -3.51
N ALA A 2 -21.25 -60.28 -4.19
CA ALA A 2 -21.02 -59.69 -5.51
C ALA A 2 -22.01 -58.53 -5.81
N THR A 3 -22.28 -57.67 -4.82
CA THR A 3 -23.20 -56.52 -4.97
C THR A 3 -22.74 -55.23 -4.27
N ASN A 4 -21.50 -55.15 -3.75
CA ASN A 4 -21.02 -53.96 -3.02
C ASN A 4 -19.92 -53.14 -3.72
N ASN A 5 -19.53 -53.46 -4.96
CA ASN A 5 -18.44 -52.73 -5.65
C ASN A 5 -18.92 -51.67 -6.67
N ALA A 6 -20.23 -51.40 -6.77
CA ALA A 6 -20.77 -50.47 -7.78
C ALA A 6 -21.02 -49.04 -7.28
N GLU A 7 -20.95 -48.76 -5.97
CA GLU A 7 -21.19 -47.42 -5.41
C GLU A 7 -19.94 -46.54 -5.25
N ASP A 8 -18.73 -47.08 -5.48
CA ASP A 8 -17.48 -46.41 -5.09
C ASP A 8 -16.79 -45.53 -6.17
N GLN A 9 -17.40 -45.35 -7.35
CA GLN A 9 -16.90 -44.42 -8.38
C GLN A 9 -17.99 -43.50 -8.95
N ALA A 10 -18.83 -42.91 -8.10
CA ALA A 10 -19.58 -41.72 -8.52
C ALA A 10 -18.57 -40.60 -8.87
N LEU A 11 -18.33 -40.40 -10.16
CA LEU A 11 -17.57 -39.26 -10.70
C LEU A 11 -18.10 -37.97 -10.07
N LEU A 12 -17.21 -37.07 -9.67
CA LEU A 12 -17.56 -35.76 -9.13
C LEU A 12 -18.23 -34.93 -10.25
N HIS A 13 -19.53 -35.10 -10.50
CA HIS A 13 -20.23 -34.46 -11.61
C HIS A 13 -20.56 -33.00 -11.25
N ASN A 14 -20.16 -32.04 -12.11
CA ASN A 14 -20.46 -30.61 -11.92
C ASN A 14 -21.42 -30.13 -13.01
N GLU A 15 -22.73 -30.14 -12.72
CA GLU A 15 -23.79 -29.71 -13.66
C GLU A 15 -23.98 -28.20 -13.71
N LYS A 16 -23.11 -27.42 -13.07
CA LYS A 16 -23.24 -25.96 -12.96
C LYS A 16 -22.64 -25.26 -14.18
N ARG A 17 -23.13 -25.61 -15.37
CA ARG A 17 -22.68 -25.11 -16.67
C ARG A 17 -23.87 -24.71 -17.55
N PHE A 18 -23.76 -23.57 -18.21
CA PHE A 18 -24.71 -23.10 -19.23
C PHE A 18 -23.96 -22.81 -20.53
N VAL A 19 -24.48 -23.27 -21.67
CA VAL A 19 -23.85 -23.10 -22.99
C VAL A 19 -24.77 -22.29 -23.88
N PHE A 20 -24.34 -21.10 -24.31
CA PHE A 20 -25.09 -20.29 -25.25
C PHE A 20 -25.09 -20.94 -26.65
N GLN A 21 -26.26 -21.07 -27.25
CA GLN A 21 -26.47 -21.64 -28.57
C GLN A 21 -26.50 -20.53 -29.64
N GLY A 22 -26.91 -19.32 -29.28
CA GLY A 22 -26.99 -18.18 -30.19
C GLY A 22 -25.62 -17.69 -30.66
N ASN A 23 -25.43 -17.62 -31.99
CA ASN A 23 -24.22 -17.10 -32.62
C ASN A 23 -24.40 -15.63 -33.02
N LEU A 24 -23.61 -14.72 -32.43
CA LEU A 24 -23.67 -13.29 -32.72
C LEU A 24 -22.48 -12.77 -33.54
N ASN A 25 -21.63 -13.65 -34.09
CA ASN A 25 -20.39 -13.26 -34.79
C ASN A 25 -20.65 -12.41 -36.04
N ARG A 26 -21.85 -12.52 -36.61
CA ARG A 26 -22.30 -11.75 -37.77
C ARG A 26 -23.21 -10.57 -37.41
N LEU A 27 -23.45 -10.30 -36.13
CA LEU A 27 -24.40 -9.28 -35.69
C LEU A 27 -24.07 -7.88 -36.23
N LEU A 28 -22.79 -7.50 -36.26
CA LEU A 28 -22.36 -6.21 -36.81
C LEU A 28 -22.59 -6.07 -38.33
N LEU A 29 -22.86 -7.17 -39.02
CA LEU A 29 -23.17 -7.20 -40.45
C LEU A 29 -24.68 -7.29 -40.72
N ASP A 30 -25.51 -7.43 -39.69
CA ASP A 30 -26.96 -7.52 -39.83
C ASP A 30 -27.58 -6.10 -39.79
N PRO A 31 -28.03 -5.56 -40.93
CA PRO A 31 -28.58 -4.20 -41.00
C PRO A 31 -29.91 -4.06 -40.23
N LYS A 32 -30.58 -5.16 -39.86
CA LYS A 32 -31.80 -5.12 -39.05
C LYS A 32 -31.52 -4.69 -37.61
N HIS A 33 -30.37 -5.10 -37.08
CA HIS A 33 -29.97 -4.82 -35.71
C HIS A 33 -28.96 -3.67 -35.64
N VAL A 34 -27.98 -3.64 -36.56
CA VAL A 34 -26.92 -2.63 -36.61
C VAL A 34 -26.99 -1.89 -37.96
N PRO A 35 -27.62 -0.71 -38.02
CA PRO A 35 -27.79 0.00 -39.29
C PRO A 35 -26.45 0.52 -39.86
N PRO A 36 -26.29 0.54 -41.19
CA PRO A 36 -25.11 1.11 -41.82
C PRO A 36 -25.00 2.61 -41.52
N SER A 37 -23.76 3.11 -41.53
CA SER A 37 -23.45 4.53 -41.43
C SER A 37 -24.07 5.30 -42.59
N SER A 38 -24.68 6.45 -42.30
CA SER A 38 -25.24 7.36 -43.31
C SER A 38 -24.21 7.80 -44.35
N GLN A 39 -22.95 7.98 -43.94
CA GLN A 39 -21.81 8.24 -44.81
C GLN A 39 -20.69 7.23 -44.54
N SER A 40 -20.13 6.66 -45.61
CA SER A 40 -19.02 5.71 -45.50
C SER A 40 -17.69 6.44 -45.25
N CYS A 41 -16.92 6.01 -44.25
CA CYS A 41 -15.60 6.59 -44.01
C CYS A 41 -14.57 6.11 -45.05
N ALA A 42 -13.53 6.91 -45.29
CA ALA A 42 -12.49 6.62 -46.29
C ALA A 42 -11.88 5.22 -46.14
N LYS A 43 -11.61 4.77 -44.90
CA LYS A 43 -11.05 3.43 -44.61
C LYS A 43 -12.00 2.29 -45.03
N CYS A 44 -13.31 2.46 -44.87
CA CYS A 44 -14.29 1.44 -45.24
C CYS A 44 -14.52 1.41 -46.76
N ILE A 45 -14.51 2.57 -47.42
CA ILE A 45 -14.54 2.68 -48.89
C ILE A 45 -13.33 1.95 -49.49
N GLN A 46 -12.13 2.25 -48.99
CA GLN A 46 -10.89 1.61 -49.45
C GLN A 46 -10.92 0.08 -49.27
N ARG A 47 -11.49 -0.41 -48.16
CA ARG A 47 -11.62 -1.85 -47.86
C ARG A 47 -12.86 -2.51 -48.48
N LYS A 48 -13.64 -1.78 -49.30
CA LYS A 48 -14.86 -2.26 -49.97
C LYS A 48 -15.83 -2.98 -49.02
N ARG A 49 -16.06 -2.41 -47.83
CA ARG A 49 -16.98 -2.97 -46.82
C ARG A 49 -18.05 -1.98 -46.42
N VAL A 50 -19.23 -2.48 -46.04
CA VAL A 50 -20.31 -1.66 -45.47
C VAL A 50 -19.78 -0.94 -44.22
N CYS A 51 -19.92 0.38 -44.20
CA CYS A 51 -19.46 1.18 -43.08
C CYS A 51 -20.49 1.18 -41.96
N ILE A 52 -20.06 0.87 -40.73
CA ILE A 52 -20.86 0.98 -39.50
C ILE A 52 -20.18 1.90 -38.46
N CYS A 53 -19.13 2.63 -38.87
CA CYS A 53 -18.29 3.38 -37.95
C CYS A 53 -19.02 4.53 -37.24
N SER A 54 -19.86 5.30 -37.95
CA SER A 54 -20.62 6.38 -37.30
C SER A 54 -21.71 5.82 -36.39
N THR A 55 -22.36 4.73 -36.81
CA THR A 55 -23.35 3.99 -36.01
C THR A 55 -22.74 3.53 -34.68
N ILE A 56 -21.59 2.85 -34.72
CA ILE A 56 -20.91 2.38 -33.51
C ILE A 56 -20.54 3.55 -32.59
N ASN A 57 -19.90 4.58 -33.13
CA ASN A 57 -19.47 5.74 -32.33
C ASN A 57 -20.66 6.54 -31.76
N GLY A 58 -21.82 6.50 -32.43
CA GLY A 58 -23.04 7.19 -32.00
C GLY A 58 -23.96 6.37 -31.09
N SER A 59 -23.79 5.04 -31.01
CA SER A 59 -24.69 4.15 -30.28
C SER A 59 -24.07 3.51 -29.03
N VAL A 60 -22.80 3.07 -29.10
CA VAL A 60 -22.13 2.40 -27.97
C VAL A 60 -21.97 3.38 -26.81
N GLY A 61 -22.52 3.04 -25.64
CA GLY A 61 -22.48 3.90 -24.46
C GLY A 61 -23.34 5.17 -24.56
N ARG A 62 -24.26 5.24 -25.52
CA ARG A 62 -25.12 6.42 -25.77
C ARG A 62 -26.61 6.15 -25.59
N ALA A 63 -27.05 4.90 -25.73
CA ALA A 63 -28.44 4.52 -25.49
C ALA A 63 -28.77 4.58 -23.98
N PRO A 64 -30.01 4.92 -23.58
CA PRO A 64 -30.42 4.89 -22.19
C PRO A 64 -30.33 3.46 -21.62
N THR A 65 -29.97 3.34 -20.35
CA THR A 65 -30.07 2.08 -19.59
C THR A 65 -31.50 1.56 -19.62
N TYR A 66 -31.66 0.25 -19.75
CA TYR A 66 -32.96 -0.42 -19.83
C TYR A 66 -33.00 -1.64 -18.90
N GLU A 67 -34.18 -1.97 -18.38
CA GLU A 67 -34.36 -3.13 -17.51
C GLU A 67 -34.54 -4.42 -18.31
N VAL A 68 -34.01 -5.53 -17.79
CA VAL A 68 -34.32 -6.89 -18.25
C VAL A 68 -35.52 -7.40 -17.45
N VAL A 69 -36.71 -6.99 -17.90
CA VAL A 69 -38.00 -7.18 -17.18
C VAL A 69 -38.24 -8.64 -16.78
N GLU A 70 -37.79 -9.60 -17.59
CA GLU A 70 -37.95 -11.04 -17.34
C GLU A 70 -37.19 -11.56 -16.10
N LEU A 71 -36.27 -10.76 -15.55
CA LEU A 71 -35.43 -11.09 -14.40
C LEU A 71 -35.80 -10.31 -13.13
N ALA A 72 -36.72 -9.34 -13.21
CA ALA A 72 -37.11 -8.50 -12.07
C ALA A 72 -37.56 -9.32 -10.85
N GLU A 73 -38.43 -10.31 -11.06
CA GLU A 73 -38.91 -11.20 -9.99
C GLU A 73 -37.78 -12.06 -9.41
N THR A 74 -36.90 -12.59 -10.26
CA THR A 74 -35.76 -13.42 -9.83
C THR A 74 -34.78 -12.61 -8.98
N LYS A 75 -34.51 -11.36 -9.39
CA LYS A 75 -33.68 -10.42 -8.64
C LYS A 75 -34.29 -10.09 -7.28
N LEU A 76 -35.60 -9.84 -7.22
CA LEU A 76 -36.32 -9.55 -5.98
C LEU A 76 -36.25 -10.73 -5.01
N LEU A 77 -36.53 -11.95 -5.47
CA LEU A 77 -36.50 -13.16 -4.65
C LEU A 77 -35.12 -13.42 -4.05
N LEU A 78 -34.06 -13.29 -4.86
CA LEU A 78 -32.69 -13.48 -4.36
C LEU A 78 -32.29 -12.36 -3.38
N SER A 79 -32.71 -11.13 -3.62
CA SER A 79 -32.43 -9.99 -2.72
C SER A 79 -33.11 -10.18 -1.37
N GLN A 80 -34.39 -10.56 -1.34
CA GLN A 80 -35.10 -10.85 -0.08
C GLN A 80 -34.41 -11.95 0.74
N LEU A 81 -33.89 -12.98 0.07
CA LEU A 81 -33.15 -14.05 0.73
C LEU A 81 -31.80 -13.56 1.29
N LYS A 82 -31.08 -12.69 0.56
CA LYS A 82 -29.85 -12.06 1.08
C LYS A 82 -30.15 -11.14 2.26
N ASP A 83 -31.25 -10.38 2.21
CA ASP A 83 -31.63 -9.40 3.22
C ASP A 83 -31.95 -10.03 4.58
N SER A 84 -32.39 -11.29 4.58
CA SER A 84 -32.59 -12.05 5.83
C SER A 84 -31.29 -12.31 6.63
N LEU A 85 -30.12 -11.99 6.07
CA LEU A 85 -28.82 -12.08 6.73
C LEU A 85 -28.31 -10.73 7.26
N ASN A 86 -29.05 -9.63 7.08
CA ASN A 86 -28.56 -8.27 7.36
C ASN A 86 -28.15 -8.04 8.81
N ASP A 87 -28.86 -8.67 9.75
CA ASP A 87 -28.64 -8.57 11.20
C ASP A 87 -27.72 -9.66 11.76
N ILE A 88 -27.29 -10.60 10.91
CA ILE A 88 -26.37 -11.68 11.31
C ILE A 88 -24.94 -11.15 11.23
N ASP A 89 -24.18 -11.32 12.31
CA ASP A 89 -22.75 -11.02 12.34
C ASP A 89 -22.02 -11.76 11.21
N ILE A 90 -21.29 -11.01 10.38
CA ILE A 90 -20.63 -11.53 9.19
C ILE A 90 -19.59 -12.62 9.51
N ASN A 91 -18.91 -12.55 10.67
CA ASN A 91 -17.91 -13.54 11.05
C ASN A 91 -18.59 -14.83 11.50
N LYS A 92 -19.65 -14.75 12.32
CA LYS A 92 -20.47 -15.92 12.69
C LYS A 92 -21.03 -16.62 11.45
N TRP A 93 -21.56 -15.85 10.50
CA TRP A 93 -22.03 -16.37 9.22
C TRP A 93 -20.91 -16.99 8.37
N SER A 94 -19.73 -16.35 8.34
CA SER A 94 -18.56 -16.86 7.62
C SER A 94 -18.05 -18.19 8.21
N VAL A 95 -17.99 -18.31 9.53
CA VAL A 95 -17.63 -19.56 10.22
C VAL A 95 -18.64 -20.66 9.89
N HIS A 96 -19.94 -20.38 10.02
CA HIS A 96 -21.00 -21.33 9.68
C HIS A 96 -20.94 -21.81 8.22
N THR A 97 -20.84 -20.87 7.27
CA THR A 97 -20.76 -21.22 5.85
C THR A 97 -19.48 -21.99 5.52
N LYS A 98 -18.36 -21.68 6.17
CA LYS A 98 -17.10 -22.45 6.04
C LYS A 98 -17.26 -23.85 6.63
N LEU A 99 -17.98 -24.02 7.73
CA LEU A 99 -18.28 -25.32 8.32
C LEU A 99 -19.11 -26.20 7.38
N LEU A 100 -20.09 -25.63 6.68
CA LEU A 100 -20.92 -26.37 5.71
C LEU A 100 -20.26 -26.55 4.32
N ASP A 101 -19.24 -25.77 4.00
CA ASP A 101 -18.55 -25.87 2.72
C ASP A 101 -17.68 -27.13 2.64
N HIS A 102 -18.14 -28.12 1.86
CA HIS A 102 -17.43 -29.38 1.61
C HIS A 102 -16.04 -29.17 0.98
N THR A 103 -15.80 -28.02 0.33
CA THR A 103 -14.54 -27.71 -0.36
C THR A 103 -13.50 -27.05 0.55
N SER A 104 -13.86 -26.68 1.77
CA SER A 104 -13.03 -25.86 2.67
C SER A 104 -11.70 -26.49 3.11
N LEU A 105 -11.51 -27.81 2.95
CA LEU A 105 -10.24 -28.51 3.23
C LEU A 105 -9.39 -28.78 1.99
N VAL A 106 -9.88 -28.49 0.77
CA VAL A 106 -9.14 -28.83 -0.47
C VAL A 106 -7.80 -28.09 -0.53
N VAL A 107 -7.77 -26.79 -0.20
CA VAL A 107 -6.50 -26.02 -0.17
C VAL A 107 -5.52 -26.60 0.85
N LYS A 108 -6.02 -27.03 2.02
CA LYS A 108 -5.18 -27.66 3.05
C LYS A 108 -4.55 -28.95 2.54
N HIS A 109 -5.32 -29.84 1.91
CA HIS A 109 -4.78 -31.08 1.36
C HIS A 109 -3.86 -30.83 0.16
N LEU A 110 -4.15 -29.80 -0.64
CA LEU A 110 -3.26 -29.36 -1.73
C LEU A 110 -1.89 -28.93 -1.19
N SER A 111 -1.85 -28.18 -0.09
CA SER A 111 -0.61 -27.74 0.54
C SER A 111 0.22 -28.86 1.17
N GLU A 112 -0.37 -30.04 1.40
CA GLU A 112 0.33 -31.22 1.94
C GLU A 112 1.07 -32.00 0.83
N LEU A 113 0.85 -31.68 -0.44
CA LEU A 113 1.64 -32.23 -1.55
C LEU A 113 3.07 -31.69 -1.49
N ASN A 114 4.05 -32.57 -1.30
CA ASN A 114 5.47 -32.22 -1.18
C ASN A 114 6.33 -32.96 -2.22
N THR A 115 7.46 -32.37 -2.57
CA THR A 115 8.56 -32.99 -3.33
C THR A 115 9.77 -33.18 -2.43
N ASN A 116 10.52 -34.27 -2.61
CA ASN A 116 11.83 -34.41 -1.98
C ASN A 116 12.91 -33.77 -2.85
N VAL A 117 13.59 -32.75 -2.34
CA VAL A 117 14.71 -32.06 -2.99
C VAL A 117 15.90 -32.15 -2.04
N ASN A 118 16.95 -32.85 -2.45
CA ASN A 118 18.18 -33.04 -1.65
C ASN A 118 17.95 -33.54 -0.20
N GLY A 119 16.93 -34.38 0.03
CA GLY A 119 16.60 -34.91 1.36
C GLY A 119 15.64 -34.03 2.16
N HIS A 120 15.29 -32.84 1.67
CA HIS A 120 14.32 -31.95 2.31
C HIS A 120 12.95 -32.03 1.61
N LEU A 121 11.88 -32.03 2.41
CA LEU A 121 10.52 -31.93 1.90
C LEU A 121 10.21 -30.48 1.58
N GLU A 122 9.94 -30.19 0.32
CA GLU A 122 9.50 -28.88 -0.14
C GLU A 122 8.05 -28.92 -0.65
N PRO A 123 7.30 -27.80 -0.56
CA PRO A 123 5.94 -27.72 -1.10
C PRO A 123 5.88 -27.97 -2.61
N GLY A 124 5.06 -28.91 -3.06
CA GLY A 124 4.91 -29.28 -4.46
C GLY A 124 4.04 -28.33 -5.29
N VAL A 125 3.37 -27.37 -4.65
CA VAL A 125 2.46 -26.41 -5.26
C VAL A 125 2.76 -25.01 -4.71
N GLU A 126 2.91 -24.03 -5.59
CA GLU A 126 3.08 -22.62 -5.21
C GLU A 126 1.73 -21.88 -5.17
N LEU A 127 1.61 -20.88 -4.28
CA LEU A 127 0.42 -20.01 -4.16
C LEU A 127 -0.91 -20.78 -4.08
N ALA A 128 -0.94 -21.84 -3.27
CA ALA A 128 -2.11 -22.68 -3.07
C ALA A 128 -3.27 -21.88 -2.45
N THR A 129 -4.21 -21.47 -3.30
CA THR A 129 -5.37 -20.62 -2.93
C THR A 129 -6.66 -21.17 -3.52
N ASN A 130 -7.81 -20.66 -3.07
CA ASN A 130 -9.09 -20.98 -3.70
C ASN A 130 -9.14 -20.53 -5.17
N ALA A 131 -8.53 -19.38 -5.50
CA ALA A 131 -8.43 -18.91 -6.88
C ALA A 131 -7.62 -19.88 -7.75
N TRP A 132 -6.47 -20.34 -7.25
CA TRP A 132 -5.67 -21.38 -7.89
C TRP A 132 -6.50 -22.61 -8.27
N LEU A 133 -7.27 -23.15 -7.32
CA LEU A 133 -8.08 -24.36 -7.55
C LEU A 133 -9.23 -24.12 -8.54
N LYS A 134 -9.85 -22.94 -8.52
CA LYS A 134 -10.91 -22.59 -9.48
C LYS A 134 -10.37 -22.59 -10.90
N LEU A 135 -9.22 -21.94 -11.14
CA LEU A 135 -8.63 -21.94 -12.47
C LEU A 135 -8.15 -23.34 -12.86
N TYR A 136 -7.47 -24.06 -11.97
CA TYR A 136 -7.01 -25.42 -12.26
C TYR A 136 -8.17 -26.33 -12.68
N GLU A 137 -9.30 -26.28 -11.97
CA GLU A 137 -10.53 -26.99 -12.36
C GLU A 137 -11.01 -26.56 -13.75
N ILE A 138 -11.05 -25.26 -14.06
CA ILE A 138 -11.45 -24.76 -15.38
C ILE A 138 -10.50 -25.26 -16.48
N LEU A 139 -9.18 -25.18 -16.26
CA LEU A 139 -8.15 -25.60 -17.22
C LEU A 139 -8.33 -27.09 -17.58
N GLU A 140 -8.62 -27.93 -16.59
CA GLU A 140 -8.79 -29.36 -16.78
C GLU A 140 -10.17 -29.77 -17.33
N VAL A 141 -11.25 -29.09 -16.93
CA VAL A 141 -12.61 -29.35 -17.46
C VAL A 141 -12.72 -28.96 -18.92
N TYR A 142 -12.17 -27.81 -19.29
CA TYR A 142 -12.21 -27.27 -20.65
C TYR A 142 -11.03 -27.72 -21.52
N LYS A 143 -10.07 -28.47 -20.94
CA LYS A 143 -8.85 -28.91 -21.61
C LYS A 143 -8.19 -27.74 -22.34
N VAL A 144 -8.01 -26.63 -21.62
CA VAL A 144 -7.63 -25.31 -22.17
C VAL A 144 -6.29 -25.41 -22.92
N VAL A 145 -5.32 -26.08 -22.32
CA VAL A 145 -3.99 -26.27 -22.93
C VAL A 145 -4.09 -27.08 -24.21
N GLU A 146 -4.84 -28.19 -24.22
CA GLU A 146 -5.04 -29.03 -25.40
C GLU A 146 -5.81 -28.29 -26.50
N THR A 147 -6.82 -27.52 -26.11
CA THR A 147 -7.68 -26.76 -27.03
C THR A 147 -6.90 -25.66 -27.74
N LEU A 148 -6.01 -24.98 -27.02
CA LEU A 148 -5.18 -23.91 -27.59
C LEU A 148 -4.09 -24.44 -28.52
N LYS A 149 -3.77 -25.74 -28.43
CA LYS A 149 -2.67 -26.42 -29.15
C LYS A 149 -1.40 -25.56 -29.20
N PRO A 150 -0.92 -25.07 -28.05
CA PRO A 150 0.31 -24.29 -28.01
C PRO A 150 1.46 -25.16 -28.52
N ASN A 151 2.55 -24.56 -28.97
CA ASN A 151 3.71 -25.29 -29.45
C ASN A 151 4.53 -25.93 -28.29
N ILE A 152 3.84 -26.55 -27.33
CA ILE A 152 4.40 -27.11 -26.08
C ILE A 152 5.17 -28.41 -26.28
N ALA A 153 5.03 -29.05 -27.44
CA ALA A 153 5.68 -30.34 -27.73
C ALA A 153 7.13 -30.19 -28.19
N THR A 154 7.61 -28.97 -28.45
CA THR A 154 9.00 -28.70 -28.85
C THR A 154 9.85 -28.30 -27.64
N GLU A 155 11.15 -28.62 -27.66
CA GLU A 155 12.10 -28.03 -26.71
C GLU A 155 12.04 -26.50 -26.88
N ARG A 156 11.66 -25.79 -25.80
CA ARG A 156 11.37 -24.34 -25.76
C ARG A 156 10.02 -23.88 -26.33
N GLY A 157 8.99 -24.74 -26.30
CA GLY A 157 7.62 -24.30 -26.52
C GLY A 157 7.19 -23.20 -25.55
N GLU A 158 6.73 -22.06 -26.08
CA GLU A 158 6.27 -20.90 -25.29
C GLU A 158 4.73 -20.91 -25.19
N PHE A 159 4.20 -20.72 -23.98
CA PHE A 159 2.79 -20.44 -23.73
C PHE A 159 2.63 -19.01 -23.22
N ARG A 160 1.86 -18.19 -23.94
CA ARG A 160 1.67 -16.77 -23.62
C ARG A 160 0.36 -16.53 -22.90
N SER A 161 0.39 -15.98 -21.70
CA SER A 161 -0.83 -15.61 -20.96
C SER A 161 -0.83 -14.19 -20.41
N PHE A 162 -2.01 -13.56 -20.38
CA PHE A 162 -2.21 -12.27 -19.70
C PHE A 162 -3.26 -12.38 -18.60
N HIS A 163 -3.02 -11.79 -17.43
CA HIS A 163 -3.93 -11.88 -16.29
C HIS A 163 -4.33 -10.50 -15.77
N LEU A 164 -5.64 -10.24 -15.70
CA LEU A 164 -6.22 -8.96 -15.31
C LEU A 164 -6.77 -9.04 -13.87
N SER A 165 -6.44 -8.03 -13.06
CA SER A 165 -6.81 -7.95 -11.64
C SER A 165 -6.33 -9.17 -10.84
N GLU A 166 -5.07 -9.55 -11.06
CA GLU A 166 -4.58 -10.89 -10.75
C GLU A 166 -3.99 -11.08 -9.35
N CYS A 167 -3.63 -10.01 -8.63
CA CYS A 167 -3.04 -10.18 -7.29
C CYS A 167 -3.94 -11.08 -6.43
N PRO A 168 -3.38 -12.05 -5.67
CA PRO A 168 -1.95 -12.27 -5.45
C PRO A 168 -1.20 -13.15 -6.48
N GLY A 169 -1.85 -13.63 -7.54
CA GLY A 169 -1.23 -14.46 -8.58
C GLY A 169 -1.68 -15.92 -8.62
N GLY A 170 -2.83 -16.24 -8.02
CA GLY A 170 -3.32 -17.62 -7.93
C GLY A 170 -3.60 -18.26 -9.30
N PHE A 171 -4.09 -17.50 -10.27
CA PHE A 171 -4.37 -17.99 -11.62
C PHE A 171 -3.07 -18.15 -12.42
N ILE A 172 -2.11 -17.23 -12.28
CA ILE A 172 -0.78 -17.38 -12.91
C ILE A 172 -0.12 -18.67 -12.41
N ALA A 173 -0.10 -18.89 -11.09
CA ALA A 173 0.49 -20.08 -10.48
C ALA A 173 -0.21 -21.38 -10.89
N ALA A 174 -1.54 -21.39 -10.99
CA ALA A 174 -2.28 -22.57 -11.44
C ALA A 174 -1.97 -22.93 -12.89
N LEU A 175 -1.86 -21.92 -13.76
CA LEU A 175 -1.48 -22.11 -15.15
C LEU A 175 -0.03 -22.60 -15.28
N ASN A 176 0.93 -21.96 -14.59
CA ASN A 176 2.32 -22.40 -14.57
C ASN A 176 2.40 -23.87 -14.15
N HIS A 177 1.75 -24.23 -13.04
CA HIS A 177 1.71 -25.60 -12.54
C HIS A 177 1.14 -26.58 -13.57
N THR A 178 0.04 -26.22 -14.25
CA THR A 178 -0.58 -27.05 -15.29
C THR A 178 0.37 -27.29 -16.46
N LEU A 179 1.07 -26.25 -16.91
CA LEU A 179 2.03 -26.34 -18.01
C LEU A 179 3.23 -27.22 -17.62
N LYS A 180 3.79 -27.01 -16.42
CA LYS A 180 4.95 -27.75 -15.93
C LYS A 180 4.66 -29.23 -15.67
N CYS A 181 3.45 -29.57 -15.26
CA CYS A 181 3.00 -30.96 -15.16
C CYS A 181 2.89 -31.66 -16.52
N LYS A 182 2.63 -30.94 -17.61
CA LYS A 182 2.54 -31.50 -18.97
C LYS A 182 3.90 -31.55 -19.67
N ASN A 183 4.69 -30.49 -19.52
CA ASN A 183 6.07 -30.40 -19.99
C ASN A 183 6.85 -29.41 -19.11
N SER A 184 7.78 -29.92 -18.31
CA SER A 184 8.61 -29.10 -17.40
C SER A 184 9.47 -28.07 -18.15
N LEU A 185 9.81 -28.35 -19.41
CA LEU A 185 10.60 -27.49 -20.31
C LEU A 185 9.77 -26.41 -21.01
N CYS A 186 8.43 -26.43 -20.89
CA CYS A 186 7.57 -25.39 -21.45
C CYS A 186 7.88 -24.04 -20.79
N GLU A 187 8.09 -22.99 -21.58
CA GLU A 187 8.26 -21.64 -21.06
C GLU A 187 6.90 -20.99 -20.85
N HIS A 188 6.61 -20.53 -19.64
CA HIS A 188 5.40 -19.77 -19.33
C HIS A 188 5.73 -18.27 -19.39
N SER A 189 5.42 -17.67 -20.53
CA SER A 189 5.62 -16.24 -20.79
C SER A 189 4.35 -15.49 -20.39
N TRP A 190 4.37 -14.82 -19.25
CA TRP A 190 3.17 -14.19 -18.69
C TRP A 190 3.35 -12.70 -18.43
N MET A 191 2.24 -11.98 -18.46
CA MET A 191 2.16 -10.59 -18.02
C MET A 191 0.88 -10.40 -17.23
N ALA A 192 0.84 -9.42 -16.34
CA ALA A 192 -0.33 -9.15 -15.52
C ALA A 192 -0.51 -7.67 -15.21
N THR A 193 -1.69 -7.30 -14.77
CA THR A 193 -1.98 -6.00 -14.13
C THR A 193 -2.91 -6.24 -12.96
N SER A 194 -2.74 -5.45 -11.90
CA SER A 194 -3.63 -5.43 -10.73
C SER A 194 -3.43 -4.10 -10.02
N LEU A 195 -4.33 -3.73 -9.09
CA LEU A 195 -4.07 -2.60 -8.21
C LEU A 195 -2.72 -2.82 -7.51
N ASN A 196 -1.82 -1.85 -7.67
CA ASN A 196 -0.49 -1.91 -7.09
C ASN A 196 -0.58 -1.77 -5.55
N PRO A 197 -0.12 -2.78 -4.78
CA PRO A 197 -0.23 -2.75 -3.31
C PRO A 197 0.63 -1.65 -2.68
N TYR A 198 1.58 -1.08 -3.43
CA TYR A 198 2.48 -0.04 -2.94
C TYR A 198 2.17 1.36 -3.48
N HIS A 199 1.04 1.54 -4.20
CA HIS A 199 0.64 2.84 -4.73
C HIS A 199 -0.37 3.53 -3.80
N GLU A 200 0.04 4.60 -3.12
CA GLU A 200 -0.67 5.20 -1.99
C GLU A 200 -2.05 5.80 -2.36
N ALA A 201 -2.32 6.06 -3.64
CA ALA A 201 -3.62 6.56 -4.09
C ALA A 201 -4.70 5.48 -4.24
N ASN A 202 -4.31 4.20 -4.20
CA ASN A 202 -5.29 3.13 -4.30
C ASN A 202 -6.11 3.01 -3.02
N ASN A 203 -7.29 2.41 -3.11
CA ASN A 203 -8.17 2.20 -1.96
C ASN A 203 -7.71 0.95 -1.18
N HIS A 204 -7.36 1.10 0.10
CA HIS A 204 -6.96 -0.04 0.95
C HIS A 204 -8.08 -1.07 1.16
N ASN A 205 -9.34 -0.69 0.95
CA ASN A 205 -10.47 -1.60 1.02
C ASN A 205 -10.64 -2.46 -0.24
N GLU A 206 -9.91 -2.14 -1.31
CA GLU A 206 -9.94 -2.86 -2.59
C GLU A 206 -8.61 -3.54 -2.91
N CYS A 207 -7.49 -2.98 -2.48
CA CYS A 207 -6.17 -3.60 -2.64
C CYS A 207 -6.00 -4.81 -1.74
N LEU A 208 -5.39 -5.86 -2.28
CA LEU A 208 -4.97 -7.02 -1.51
C LEU A 208 -3.61 -6.76 -0.87
N ALA A 209 -3.40 -7.31 0.32
CA ALA A 209 -2.16 -7.15 1.08
C ALA A 209 -1.10 -8.18 0.65
N GLU A 210 -1.53 -9.27 0.04
CA GLU A 210 -0.70 -10.34 -0.50
C GLU A 210 0.05 -9.85 -1.75
N ASP A 211 1.38 -9.75 -1.63
CA ASP A 211 2.26 -9.05 -2.57
C ASP A 211 3.41 -9.91 -3.10
N ILE A 212 3.53 -11.18 -2.68
CA ILE A 212 4.70 -12.03 -2.98
C ILE A 212 5.00 -12.13 -4.48
N LEU A 213 4.04 -12.50 -5.32
CA LEU A 213 4.32 -12.62 -6.75
C LEU A 213 4.64 -11.25 -7.35
N PHE A 214 3.92 -10.21 -6.95
CA PHE A 214 4.17 -8.84 -7.38
C PHE A 214 5.59 -8.36 -7.05
N ARG A 215 6.03 -8.61 -5.82
CA ARG A 215 7.35 -8.25 -5.29
C ARG A 215 8.49 -8.97 -6.01
N GLU A 216 8.34 -10.28 -6.22
CA GLU A 216 9.41 -11.13 -6.74
C GLU A 216 9.51 -11.07 -8.28
N THR A 217 8.48 -10.55 -8.96
CA THR A 217 8.42 -10.55 -10.44
C THR A 217 8.05 -9.18 -11.04
N PRO A 218 8.57 -8.03 -10.55
CA PRO A 218 8.07 -6.70 -10.89
C PRO A 218 8.05 -6.39 -12.39
N SER A 219 8.95 -7.00 -13.17
CA SER A 219 9.01 -6.83 -14.64
C SER A 219 7.82 -7.41 -15.41
N HIS A 220 7.02 -8.29 -14.80
CA HIS A 220 5.85 -8.92 -15.42
C HIS A 220 4.56 -8.11 -15.21
N TRP A 221 4.60 -7.08 -14.36
CA TRP A 221 3.44 -6.27 -13.98
C TRP A 221 3.38 -4.96 -14.78
N LEU A 222 2.29 -4.77 -15.53
CA LEU A 222 2.05 -3.60 -16.38
C LEU A 222 1.06 -2.64 -15.71
N ASN A 223 1.53 -1.88 -14.73
CA ASN A 223 0.65 -1.07 -13.85
C ASN A 223 0.23 0.30 -14.43
N GLY A 224 0.47 0.55 -15.72
CA GLY A 224 0.23 1.86 -16.33
C GLY A 224 1.35 2.87 -16.07
N ALA A 225 1.26 4.03 -16.72
CA ALA A 225 2.26 5.09 -16.56
C ALA A 225 2.20 5.81 -15.19
N ASP A 226 1.09 5.65 -14.45
CA ASP A 226 0.94 6.17 -13.09
C ASP A 226 1.25 5.13 -12.01
N GLU A 227 1.58 3.88 -12.38
CA GLU A 227 1.83 2.76 -11.47
C GLU A 227 0.66 2.35 -10.56
N SER A 228 -0.55 2.88 -10.76
CA SER A 228 -1.71 2.52 -9.94
C SER A 228 -2.20 1.10 -10.21
N GLY A 229 -2.03 0.63 -11.45
CA GLY A 229 -2.55 -0.65 -11.94
C GLY A 229 -4.08 -0.72 -12.02
N ASN A 230 -4.76 0.43 -11.94
CA ASN A 230 -6.21 0.52 -11.98
C ASN A 230 -6.76 0.34 -13.41
N ILE A 231 -7.14 -0.89 -13.76
CA ILE A 231 -7.62 -1.22 -15.12
C ILE A 231 -8.89 -0.45 -15.52
N MET A 232 -9.63 0.15 -14.58
CA MET A 232 -10.79 1.00 -14.86
C MET A 232 -10.41 2.35 -15.49
N SER A 233 -9.13 2.62 -15.70
CA SER A 233 -8.65 3.77 -16.46
C SER A 233 -8.33 3.37 -17.91
N ALA A 234 -8.98 4.02 -18.88
CA ALA A 234 -8.69 3.81 -20.29
C ALA A 234 -7.23 4.14 -20.66
N SER A 235 -6.56 5.04 -19.92
CA SER A 235 -5.14 5.34 -20.16
C SER A 235 -4.23 4.16 -19.82
N ILE A 236 -4.61 3.35 -18.82
CA ILE A 236 -3.88 2.14 -18.42
C ILE A 236 -4.13 1.03 -19.44
N ILE A 237 -5.38 0.86 -19.90
CA ILE A 237 -5.71 -0.08 -20.98
C ILE A 237 -4.90 0.24 -22.24
N GLU A 238 -4.88 1.51 -22.67
CA GLU A 238 -4.11 1.96 -23.84
C GLU A 238 -2.60 1.79 -23.62
N TYR A 239 -2.09 2.07 -22.41
CA TYR A 239 -0.68 1.81 -22.07
C TYR A 239 -0.31 0.34 -22.23
N ILE A 240 -1.14 -0.58 -21.73
CA ILE A 240 -0.92 -2.02 -21.86
C ILE A 240 -0.88 -2.42 -23.34
N TRP A 241 -1.85 -1.97 -24.14
CA TRP A 241 -1.88 -2.26 -25.58
C TRP A 241 -0.67 -1.69 -26.33
N ASP A 242 -0.27 -0.46 -26.04
CA ASP A 242 0.89 0.17 -26.67
C ASP A 242 2.22 -0.53 -26.31
N ARG A 243 2.32 -1.10 -25.11
CA ARG A 243 3.52 -1.85 -24.68
C ARG A 243 3.58 -3.24 -25.31
N VAL A 244 2.42 -3.85 -25.60
CA VAL A 244 2.34 -5.28 -25.88
C VAL A 244 1.79 -5.59 -27.27
N SER A 245 0.57 -5.15 -27.60
CA SER A 245 -0.17 -5.60 -28.79
C SER A 245 -0.22 -4.63 -29.97
N ARG A 246 0.25 -3.38 -29.80
CA ARG A 246 0.20 -2.34 -30.86
C ARG A 246 1.59 -1.79 -31.18
N PRO A 247 1.94 -1.56 -32.46
CA PRO A 247 3.13 -0.80 -32.81
C PRO A 247 3.08 0.61 -32.23
N SER A 248 4.01 0.94 -31.34
CA SER A 248 4.07 2.20 -30.61
C SER A 248 5.52 2.65 -30.41
N ARG A 249 5.72 3.82 -29.81
CA ARG A 249 7.06 4.27 -29.40
C ARG A 249 7.70 3.38 -28.33
N TYR A 250 6.91 2.65 -27.56
CA TYR A 250 7.38 1.85 -26.43
C TYR A 250 7.81 0.43 -26.80
N ASN A 251 7.44 -0.04 -27.99
CA ASN A 251 7.85 -1.32 -28.57
C ASN A 251 8.35 -1.13 -30.02
N LYS A 252 8.94 0.04 -30.30
CA LYS A 252 9.53 0.37 -31.59
C LYS A 252 10.53 -0.73 -31.99
N ASN A 253 10.33 -1.35 -33.15
CA ASN A 253 11.11 -2.48 -33.68
C ASN A 253 10.92 -3.83 -32.96
N LYS A 254 9.91 -3.98 -32.08
CA LYS A 254 9.51 -5.27 -31.51
C LYS A 254 8.20 -5.74 -32.16
N GLU A 255 8.07 -7.04 -32.39
CA GLU A 255 6.82 -7.62 -32.88
C GLU A 255 5.73 -7.54 -31.82
N PRO A 256 4.47 -7.23 -32.20
CA PRO A 256 3.34 -7.31 -31.29
C PRO A 256 3.23 -8.69 -30.63
N VAL A 257 3.08 -8.71 -29.32
CA VAL A 257 2.85 -9.93 -28.56
C VAL A 257 1.35 -10.08 -28.33
N LEU A 258 0.78 -11.19 -28.80
CA LEU A 258 -0.60 -11.58 -28.55
C LEU A 258 -0.63 -12.85 -27.70
N PHE A 259 -1.68 -13.01 -26.89
CA PHE A 259 -1.74 -14.04 -25.85
C PHE A 259 -2.66 -15.20 -26.22
N ASP A 260 -2.27 -16.42 -25.83
CA ASP A 260 -3.05 -17.66 -25.98
C ASP A 260 -4.24 -17.71 -25.01
N LEU A 261 -4.00 -17.30 -23.77
CA LEU A 261 -5.00 -17.23 -22.71
C LEU A 261 -5.00 -15.85 -22.08
N VAL A 262 -6.20 -15.28 -21.92
CA VAL A 262 -6.39 -14.11 -21.05
C VAL A 262 -7.33 -14.50 -19.92
N THR A 263 -7.04 -14.05 -18.70
CA THR A 263 -7.90 -14.26 -17.53
C THR A 263 -8.25 -12.93 -16.87
N ALA A 264 -9.37 -12.89 -16.15
CA ALA A 264 -9.79 -11.74 -15.35
C ALA A 264 -10.55 -12.20 -14.11
N ASP A 265 -9.97 -12.03 -12.91
CA ASP A 265 -10.55 -12.48 -11.62
C ASP A 265 -10.91 -11.31 -10.67
N GLY A 266 -10.96 -10.07 -11.19
CA GLY A 266 -11.16 -8.88 -10.37
C GLY A 266 -12.52 -8.78 -9.70
N SER A 267 -12.55 -8.12 -8.54
CA SER A 267 -13.79 -7.75 -7.84
C SER A 267 -13.56 -6.49 -7.01
N VAL A 268 -14.64 -5.90 -6.49
CA VAL A 268 -14.59 -4.77 -5.55
C VAL A 268 -15.31 -5.15 -4.26
N ASN A 269 -15.04 -4.43 -3.17
CA ASN A 269 -15.72 -4.68 -1.91
C ASN A 269 -17.20 -4.24 -1.98
N CYS A 270 -18.10 -5.22 -2.07
CA CYS A 270 -19.55 -5.00 -2.11
C CYS A 270 -20.25 -5.29 -0.77
N GLN A 271 -19.52 -5.40 0.35
CA GLN A 271 -20.11 -5.84 1.61
C GLN A 271 -21.16 -4.89 2.18
N SER A 272 -21.09 -3.59 1.88
CA SER A 272 -22.09 -2.60 2.28
C SER A 272 -23.35 -2.61 1.41
N ASP A 273 -23.32 -3.28 0.26
CA ASP A 273 -24.43 -3.36 -0.69
C ASP A 273 -24.37 -4.67 -1.52
N PRO A 274 -24.55 -5.84 -0.87
CA PRO A 274 -24.37 -7.15 -1.51
C PRO A 274 -25.43 -7.49 -2.57
N ASN A 275 -26.57 -6.79 -2.56
CA ASN A 275 -27.65 -6.98 -3.54
C ASN A 275 -27.29 -6.36 -4.89
N ASN A 276 -26.49 -5.29 -4.91
CA ASN A 276 -26.09 -4.58 -6.12
C ASN A 276 -24.67 -4.92 -6.60
N GLN A 277 -24.13 -6.08 -6.21
CA GLN A 277 -22.77 -6.52 -6.59
C GLN A 277 -22.52 -6.48 -8.11
N GLU A 278 -23.50 -6.87 -8.91
CA GLU A 278 -23.44 -6.81 -10.37
C GLU A 278 -23.22 -5.38 -10.87
N SER A 279 -24.09 -4.44 -10.47
CA SER A 279 -24.00 -3.03 -10.86
C SER A 279 -22.77 -2.31 -10.26
N MET A 280 -22.24 -2.79 -9.14
CA MET A 280 -21.01 -2.24 -8.52
C MET A 280 -19.74 -2.71 -9.24
N THR A 281 -19.75 -3.93 -9.79
CA THR A 281 -18.58 -4.51 -10.47
C THR A 281 -18.59 -4.28 -11.98
N ALA A 282 -19.72 -3.88 -12.56
CA ALA A 282 -19.90 -3.71 -14.01
C ALA A 282 -18.79 -2.88 -14.69
N ALA A 283 -18.36 -1.78 -14.07
CA ALA A 283 -17.28 -0.94 -14.61
C ALA A 283 -15.93 -1.68 -14.68
N LEU A 284 -15.59 -2.43 -13.64
CA LEU A 284 -14.39 -3.28 -13.62
C LEU A 284 -14.50 -4.38 -14.68
N LYS A 285 -15.64 -5.08 -14.76
CA LYS A 285 -15.87 -6.16 -15.74
C LYS A 285 -15.77 -5.67 -17.18
N LEU A 286 -16.38 -4.51 -17.49
CA LEU A 286 -16.27 -3.88 -18.80
C LEU A 286 -14.82 -3.54 -19.13
N SER A 287 -14.08 -2.98 -18.17
CA SER A 287 -12.68 -2.58 -18.37
C SER A 287 -11.76 -3.77 -18.62
N GLU A 288 -11.93 -4.85 -17.87
CA GLU A 288 -11.20 -6.12 -18.07
C GLU A 288 -11.53 -6.74 -19.43
N MET A 289 -12.81 -6.83 -19.78
CA MET A 289 -13.25 -7.35 -21.07
C MET A 289 -12.67 -6.52 -22.23
N VAL A 290 -12.76 -5.19 -22.15
CA VAL A 290 -12.20 -4.30 -23.18
C VAL A 290 -10.71 -4.53 -23.32
N CYS A 291 -9.96 -4.49 -22.22
CA CYS A 291 -8.52 -4.73 -22.24
C CYS A 291 -8.17 -6.08 -22.89
N ALA A 292 -8.82 -7.17 -22.45
CA ALA A 292 -8.61 -8.51 -22.97
C ALA A 292 -8.81 -8.61 -24.50
N LEU A 293 -9.88 -7.99 -25.03
CA LEU A 293 -10.21 -8.00 -26.45
C LEU A 293 -9.13 -7.37 -27.34
N GLY A 294 -8.26 -6.51 -26.79
CA GLY A 294 -7.11 -5.92 -27.48
C GLY A 294 -5.79 -6.69 -27.34
N LEU A 295 -5.77 -7.82 -26.62
CA LEU A 295 -4.57 -8.59 -26.28
C LEU A 295 -4.51 -9.98 -26.92
N MET A 296 -5.64 -10.55 -27.30
CA MET A 296 -5.73 -11.94 -27.75
C MET A 296 -5.36 -12.15 -29.21
N ARG A 297 -4.74 -13.30 -29.52
CA ARG A 297 -4.64 -13.80 -30.89
C ARG A 297 -5.94 -14.47 -31.32
N VAL A 298 -6.12 -14.63 -32.63
CA VAL A 298 -7.23 -15.46 -33.15
C VAL A 298 -7.08 -16.89 -32.61
N GLY A 299 -8.19 -17.47 -32.17
CA GLY A 299 -8.25 -18.79 -31.56
C GLY A 299 -8.00 -18.83 -30.04
N SER A 300 -7.67 -17.70 -29.40
CA SER A 300 -7.45 -17.65 -27.95
C SER A 300 -8.69 -17.95 -27.11
N ILE A 301 -8.46 -18.21 -25.83
CA ILE A 301 -9.49 -18.37 -24.80
C ILE A 301 -9.44 -17.16 -23.86
N PHE A 302 -10.62 -16.70 -23.44
CA PHE A 302 -10.78 -15.70 -22.38
C PHE A 302 -11.62 -16.26 -21.24
N ILE A 303 -11.15 -16.11 -20.01
CA ILE A 303 -11.85 -16.55 -18.80
C ILE A 303 -12.08 -15.32 -17.93
N ILE A 304 -13.35 -14.96 -17.68
CA ILE A 304 -13.69 -13.80 -16.85
C ILE A 304 -14.65 -14.16 -15.73
N LYS A 305 -14.32 -13.74 -14.52
CA LYS A 305 -15.22 -13.81 -13.37
C LYS A 305 -16.36 -12.80 -13.51
N MET A 306 -17.59 -13.30 -13.38
CA MET A 306 -18.84 -12.53 -13.36
C MET A 306 -19.66 -12.90 -12.12
N PHE A 307 -20.77 -12.20 -11.91
CA PHE A 307 -21.69 -12.44 -10.79
C PHE A 307 -23.08 -12.83 -11.29
N THR A 308 -24.13 -12.15 -10.83
CA THR A 308 -25.46 -12.27 -11.44
C THR A 308 -25.48 -11.65 -12.84
N PHE A 309 -26.53 -11.97 -13.62
CA PHE A 309 -26.75 -11.46 -14.98
C PHE A 309 -28.13 -10.80 -15.10
N PHE A 310 -28.54 -10.03 -14.09
CA PHE A 310 -29.86 -9.37 -14.05
C PHE A 310 -29.89 -8.01 -14.75
N GLU A 311 -28.73 -7.38 -14.91
CA GLU A 311 -28.59 -6.03 -15.43
C GLU A 311 -28.27 -6.02 -16.93
N GLU A 312 -28.58 -4.89 -17.57
CA GLU A 312 -28.29 -4.62 -18.98
C GLU A 312 -26.80 -4.68 -19.29
N SER A 313 -25.97 -4.30 -18.32
CA SER A 313 -24.51 -4.33 -18.42
C SER A 313 -24.01 -5.75 -18.68
N SER A 314 -24.49 -6.73 -17.90
CA SER A 314 -24.17 -8.15 -18.08
C SER A 314 -24.71 -8.70 -19.40
N LEU A 315 -25.95 -8.38 -19.76
CA LEU A 315 -26.54 -8.75 -21.05
C LEU A 315 -25.69 -8.23 -22.22
N SER A 316 -25.27 -6.96 -22.17
CA SER A 316 -24.44 -6.34 -23.19
C SER A 316 -23.05 -6.96 -23.27
N MET A 317 -22.42 -7.27 -22.12
CA MET A 317 -21.10 -7.91 -22.09
C MET A 317 -21.16 -9.33 -22.66
N ILE A 318 -22.16 -10.13 -22.31
CA ILE A 318 -22.35 -11.48 -22.87
C ILE A 318 -22.63 -11.41 -24.38
N ALA A 319 -23.43 -10.45 -24.85
CA ALA A 319 -23.64 -10.24 -26.28
C ALA A 319 -22.33 -9.86 -27.01
N LEU A 320 -21.53 -8.93 -26.46
CA LEU A 320 -20.22 -8.55 -27.01
C LEU A 320 -19.25 -9.73 -27.09
N LEU A 321 -19.20 -10.57 -26.05
CA LEU A 321 -18.39 -11.78 -26.04
C LEU A 321 -18.88 -12.77 -27.11
N SER A 322 -20.19 -12.99 -27.23
CA SER A 322 -20.78 -13.85 -28.28
C SER A 322 -20.60 -13.30 -29.70
N MET A 323 -20.29 -12.02 -29.88
CA MET A 323 -19.88 -11.46 -31.16
C MET A 323 -18.41 -11.75 -31.49
N CYS A 324 -17.58 -11.94 -30.47
CA CYS A 324 -16.13 -12.01 -30.60
C CYS A 324 -15.57 -13.45 -30.52
N PHE A 325 -16.31 -14.42 -29.98
CA PHE A 325 -15.85 -15.79 -29.76
C PHE A 325 -16.68 -16.81 -30.52
N LYS A 326 -16.17 -18.04 -30.67
CA LYS A 326 -16.93 -19.14 -31.33
C LYS A 326 -17.96 -19.76 -30.40
N SER A 327 -17.62 -19.84 -29.12
CA SER A 327 -18.49 -20.37 -28.07
C SER A 327 -18.29 -19.54 -26.81
N VAL A 328 -19.41 -19.27 -26.12
CA VAL A 328 -19.44 -18.59 -24.83
C VAL A 328 -20.25 -19.46 -23.89
N GLU A 329 -19.73 -19.66 -22.68
CA GLU A 329 -20.34 -20.52 -21.67
C GLU A 329 -20.21 -19.91 -20.29
N VAL A 330 -21.12 -20.25 -19.38
CA VAL A 330 -21.02 -19.87 -17.97
C VAL A 330 -20.83 -21.11 -17.13
N TYR A 331 -19.81 -21.08 -16.26
CA TYR A 331 -19.42 -22.20 -15.43
C TYR A 331 -19.21 -21.78 -13.98
N LYS A 332 -19.67 -22.61 -13.02
CA LYS A 332 -19.39 -22.42 -11.59
C LYS A 332 -18.50 -23.56 -11.06
N PRO A 333 -17.19 -23.33 -10.89
CA PRO A 333 -16.27 -24.30 -10.27
C PRO A 333 -16.70 -24.71 -8.87
N HIS A 334 -16.27 -25.87 -8.38
CA HIS A 334 -16.64 -26.35 -7.04
C HIS A 334 -16.18 -25.40 -5.93
N LEU A 335 -14.96 -24.87 -6.07
CA LEU A 335 -14.34 -23.95 -5.10
C LEU A 335 -14.93 -22.53 -5.16
N SER A 336 -15.86 -22.27 -6.07
CA SER A 336 -16.73 -21.09 -6.01
C SER A 336 -17.90 -21.39 -5.08
N LYS A 337 -17.91 -20.75 -3.89
CA LYS A 337 -18.93 -20.98 -2.84
C LYS A 337 -20.34 -21.02 -3.44
N ALA A 338 -21.09 -22.07 -3.13
CA ALA A 338 -22.41 -22.30 -3.71
C ALA A 338 -23.44 -21.21 -3.33
N SER A 339 -23.28 -20.56 -2.18
CA SER A 339 -24.10 -19.44 -1.71
C SER A 339 -23.70 -18.09 -2.32
N SER A 340 -22.58 -18.01 -3.02
CA SER A 340 -22.11 -16.79 -3.69
C SER A 340 -22.60 -16.70 -5.13
N SER A 341 -22.76 -15.47 -5.63
CA SER A 341 -23.15 -15.20 -7.01
C SER A 341 -22.00 -15.36 -8.01
N GLU A 342 -20.78 -15.69 -7.56
CA GLU A 342 -19.61 -15.83 -8.42
C GLU A 342 -19.75 -16.97 -9.43
N VAL A 343 -19.47 -16.68 -10.69
CA VAL A 343 -19.38 -17.62 -11.82
C VAL A 343 -18.27 -17.17 -12.77
N TYR A 344 -17.88 -18.02 -13.71
CA TYR A 344 -16.88 -17.71 -14.74
C TYR A 344 -17.48 -17.86 -16.13
N VAL A 345 -17.30 -16.85 -16.97
CA VAL A 345 -17.63 -16.92 -18.38
C VAL A 345 -16.41 -17.42 -19.14
N ILE A 346 -16.57 -18.53 -19.85
CA ILE A 346 -15.53 -19.20 -20.63
C ILE A 346 -15.79 -18.92 -22.10
N CYS A 347 -14.92 -18.10 -22.70
CA CYS A 347 -15.02 -17.65 -24.08
C CYS A 347 -13.98 -18.38 -24.92
N ILE A 348 -14.42 -19.21 -25.86
CA ILE A 348 -13.56 -20.16 -26.58
C ILE A 348 -13.47 -19.76 -28.05
N GLY A 349 -12.23 -19.66 -28.54
CA GLY A 349 -11.92 -19.42 -29.96
C GLY A 349 -12.21 -17.99 -30.38
N PHE A 350 -11.39 -17.04 -29.94
CA PHE A 350 -11.49 -15.63 -30.34
C PHE A 350 -11.42 -15.45 -31.86
N ASN A 351 -12.36 -14.71 -32.45
CA ASN A 351 -12.43 -14.42 -33.89
C ASN A 351 -11.98 -13.00 -34.24
N GLY A 352 -11.63 -12.18 -33.24
CA GLY A 352 -11.26 -10.78 -33.42
C GLY A 352 -12.39 -9.81 -33.10
N ILE A 353 -12.00 -8.55 -32.89
CA ILE A 353 -12.91 -7.42 -32.71
C ILE A 353 -12.60 -6.34 -33.75
N THR A 354 -13.61 -5.63 -34.24
CA THR A 354 -13.38 -4.50 -35.14
C THR A 354 -12.71 -3.34 -34.39
N SER A 355 -11.71 -2.71 -35.01
CA SER A 355 -10.99 -1.59 -34.39
C SER A 355 -11.92 -0.44 -33.96
N VAL A 356 -13.00 -0.21 -34.70
CA VAL A 356 -13.96 0.86 -34.37
C VAL A 356 -14.77 0.53 -33.12
N LEU A 357 -15.20 -0.72 -32.94
CA LEU A 357 -15.92 -1.15 -31.73
C LEU A 357 -14.99 -1.12 -30.51
N LEU A 358 -13.78 -1.66 -30.64
CA LEU A 358 -12.81 -1.66 -29.54
C LEU A 358 -12.46 -0.23 -29.09
N CYS A 359 -12.23 0.69 -30.04
CA CYS A 359 -11.97 2.09 -29.71
C CYS A 359 -13.19 2.79 -29.08
N ALA A 360 -14.41 2.50 -29.53
CA ALA A 360 -15.63 3.07 -28.94
C ALA A 360 -15.82 2.58 -27.50
N LEU A 361 -15.65 1.29 -27.25
CA LEU A 361 -15.71 0.71 -25.90
C LEU A 361 -14.63 1.28 -24.98
N CYS A 362 -13.38 1.38 -25.45
CA CYS A 362 -12.29 1.93 -24.64
C CYS A 362 -12.52 3.40 -24.25
N LYS A 363 -13.09 4.21 -25.16
CA LYS A 363 -13.50 5.58 -24.82
C LYS A 363 -14.62 5.60 -23.78
N PHE A 364 -15.57 4.68 -23.92
CA PHE A 364 -16.70 4.56 -23.01
C PHE A 364 -16.31 4.11 -21.60
N VAL A 365 -15.22 3.35 -21.41
CA VAL A 365 -14.75 2.91 -20.08
C VAL A 365 -14.68 4.08 -19.08
N ASN A 366 -13.98 5.17 -19.44
CA ASN A 366 -13.86 6.33 -18.55
C ASN A 366 -15.22 7.00 -18.28
N GLU A 367 -16.07 7.11 -19.31
CA GLU A 367 -17.43 7.66 -19.17
C GLU A 367 -18.30 6.80 -18.27
N TYR A 368 -18.14 5.47 -18.33
CA TYR A 368 -18.91 4.52 -17.52
C TYR A 368 -18.45 4.49 -16.06
N VAL A 369 -17.16 4.71 -15.80
CA VAL A 369 -16.57 4.77 -14.45
C VAL A 369 -16.88 6.11 -13.75
N HIS A 370 -16.86 7.23 -14.48
CA HIS A 370 -17.02 8.57 -13.90
C HIS A 370 -18.41 9.21 -14.12
N GLY A 371 -19.19 8.69 -15.06
CA GLY A 371 -20.48 9.24 -15.46
C GLY A 371 -21.67 8.61 -14.72
N LYS A 372 -22.77 9.37 -14.65
CA LYS A 372 -24.08 8.92 -14.16
C LYS A 372 -24.44 7.60 -14.86
N LYS A 373 -24.73 6.54 -14.10
CA LYS A 373 -25.11 5.17 -14.52
C LYS A 373 -26.40 5.13 -15.37
N ASN A 374 -26.46 5.88 -16.47
CA ASN A 374 -27.69 6.11 -17.23
C ASN A 374 -27.61 5.61 -18.67
N ASN A 375 -26.44 5.18 -19.14
CA ASN A 375 -26.27 4.71 -20.51
C ASN A 375 -25.92 3.22 -20.56
N ALA A 376 -26.65 2.47 -21.39
CA ALA A 376 -26.36 1.08 -21.70
C ALA A 376 -25.08 0.95 -22.54
N ILE A 377 -24.34 -0.15 -22.33
CA ILE A 377 -23.15 -0.47 -23.14
C ILE A 377 -23.54 -0.68 -24.61
N LEU A 378 -24.56 -1.51 -24.86
CA LEU A 378 -25.17 -1.72 -26.17
C LEU A 378 -26.64 -1.29 -26.17
N PRO A 379 -27.14 -0.72 -27.29
CA PRO A 379 -28.57 -0.51 -27.48
C PRO A 379 -29.36 -1.81 -27.38
N LYS A 380 -30.57 -1.76 -26.82
CA LYS A 380 -31.44 -2.92 -26.67
C LYS A 380 -31.79 -3.55 -28.02
N GLU A 381 -31.94 -2.70 -29.04
CA GLU A 381 -32.33 -3.05 -30.41
C GLU A 381 -31.24 -3.87 -31.13
N TRP A 382 -29.99 -3.82 -30.65
CA TRP A 382 -28.91 -4.59 -31.23
C TRP A 382 -28.96 -6.06 -30.80
N ILE A 383 -29.61 -6.37 -29.68
CA ILE A 383 -29.55 -7.69 -29.06
C ILE A 383 -30.78 -8.49 -29.51
N PRO A 384 -30.62 -9.57 -30.29
CA PRO A 384 -31.76 -10.38 -30.72
C PRO A 384 -32.55 -10.94 -29.54
N SER A 385 -33.88 -10.96 -29.65
CA SER A 385 -34.76 -11.42 -28.58
C SER A 385 -34.51 -12.88 -28.18
N SER A 386 -34.14 -13.74 -29.15
CA SER A 386 -33.76 -15.13 -28.89
C SER A 386 -32.53 -15.22 -27.99
N PHE A 387 -31.50 -14.42 -28.27
CA PHE A 387 -30.29 -14.38 -27.46
C PHE A 387 -30.55 -13.79 -26.06
N ARG A 388 -31.40 -12.77 -25.97
CA ARG A 388 -31.86 -12.25 -24.66
C ARG A 388 -32.50 -13.35 -23.83
N ALA A 389 -33.33 -14.21 -24.44
CA ALA A 389 -33.97 -15.32 -23.74
C ALA A 389 -32.96 -16.33 -23.17
N GLU A 390 -31.89 -16.64 -23.91
CA GLU A 390 -30.81 -17.51 -23.41
C GLU A 390 -30.11 -16.91 -22.18
N VAL A 391 -29.84 -15.59 -22.19
CA VAL A 391 -29.23 -14.91 -21.03
C VAL A 391 -30.18 -14.94 -19.82
N VAL A 392 -31.48 -14.75 -20.03
CA VAL A 392 -32.51 -14.85 -18.99
C VAL A 392 -32.55 -16.26 -18.39
N GLU A 393 -32.50 -17.29 -19.22
CA GLU A 393 -32.47 -18.69 -18.76
C GLU A 393 -31.21 -18.98 -17.94
N CYS A 394 -30.04 -18.57 -18.43
CA CYS A 394 -28.77 -18.68 -17.71
C CYS A 394 -28.84 -17.99 -16.34
N ALA A 395 -29.32 -16.74 -16.29
CA ALA A 395 -29.45 -15.97 -15.06
C ALA A 395 -30.38 -16.67 -14.04
N LYS A 396 -31.54 -17.17 -14.49
CA LYS A 396 -32.49 -17.91 -13.65
C LYS A 396 -31.90 -19.20 -13.10
N MET A 397 -31.20 -19.97 -13.93
CA MET A 397 -30.55 -21.22 -13.52
C MET A 397 -29.58 -21.00 -12.36
N PHE A 398 -28.64 -20.06 -12.50
CA PHE A 398 -27.65 -19.79 -11.44
C PHE A 398 -28.27 -19.16 -10.19
N ALA A 399 -29.28 -18.29 -10.34
CA ALA A 399 -30.03 -17.74 -9.21
C ALA A 399 -30.77 -18.83 -8.42
N GLN A 400 -31.41 -19.79 -9.10
CA GLN A 400 -32.09 -20.92 -8.46
C GLN A 400 -31.12 -21.82 -7.68
N LEU A 401 -29.94 -22.11 -8.25
CA LEU A 401 -28.88 -22.86 -7.57
C LEU A 401 -28.42 -22.14 -6.29
N GLN A 402 -28.21 -20.82 -6.37
CA GLN A 402 -27.83 -20.00 -5.22
C GLN A 402 -28.93 -19.99 -4.14
N CYS A 403 -30.19 -19.73 -4.52
CA CYS A 403 -31.33 -19.72 -3.61
C CYS A 403 -31.49 -21.05 -2.87
N ARG A 404 -31.38 -22.19 -3.58
CA ARG A 404 -31.46 -23.52 -2.97
C ARG A 404 -30.36 -23.73 -1.93
N ASN A 405 -29.12 -23.34 -2.25
CA ASN A 405 -28.00 -23.49 -1.33
C ASN A 405 -28.13 -22.57 -0.10
N MET A 406 -28.53 -21.31 -0.31
CA MET A 406 -28.72 -20.34 0.77
C MET A 406 -29.81 -20.80 1.75
N ARG A 407 -30.98 -21.22 1.26
CA ARG A 407 -32.06 -21.74 2.13
C ARG A 407 -31.61 -22.93 2.97
N ASN A 408 -30.88 -23.88 2.38
CA ASN A 408 -30.34 -25.03 3.12
C ASN A 408 -29.27 -24.63 4.14
N THR A 409 -28.41 -23.67 3.80
CA THR A 409 -27.37 -23.17 4.71
C THR A 409 -28.01 -22.45 5.91
N MET A 410 -29.00 -21.60 5.65
CA MET A 410 -29.73 -20.85 6.67
C MET A 410 -30.53 -21.75 7.58
N SER A 411 -31.20 -22.77 7.05
CA SER A 411 -31.98 -23.70 7.88
C SER A 411 -31.13 -24.47 8.88
N GLN A 412 -29.82 -24.58 8.66
CA GLN A 412 -28.87 -25.27 9.55
C GLN A 412 -28.12 -24.31 10.50
N TYR A 413 -28.34 -23.00 10.40
CA TYR A 413 -27.65 -22.01 11.22
C TYR A 413 -27.96 -22.23 12.70
N MET A 414 -26.91 -22.36 13.53
CA MET A 414 -26.99 -22.67 14.97
C MET A 414 -27.66 -24.01 15.32
N GLN A 415 -27.86 -24.92 14.36
CA GLN A 415 -28.50 -26.23 14.59
C GLN A 415 -27.52 -27.42 14.48
N ILE A 416 -26.24 -27.16 14.21
CA ILE A 416 -25.23 -28.20 14.03
C ILE A 416 -24.75 -28.70 15.39
N ALA A 417 -25.11 -29.94 15.74
CA ALA A 417 -24.71 -30.57 17.00
C ALA A 417 -23.36 -31.32 16.92
N ASP A 418 -23.00 -31.87 15.74
CA ASP A 418 -21.78 -32.65 15.54
C ASP A 418 -21.02 -32.19 14.29
N GLU A 419 -19.94 -31.43 14.51
CA GLU A 419 -19.06 -30.95 13.44
C GLU A 419 -18.19 -32.06 12.83
N SER A 420 -17.94 -33.15 13.57
CA SER A 420 -16.97 -34.19 13.18
C SER A 420 -17.38 -34.90 11.87
N VAL A 421 -18.68 -35.13 11.70
CA VAL A 421 -19.27 -35.71 10.49
C VAL A 421 -19.03 -34.81 9.27
N LEU A 422 -19.14 -33.49 9.44
CA LEU A 422 -18.87 -32.51 8.38
C LEU A 422 -17.39 -32.51 8.01
N TYR A 423 -16.49 -32.52 9.00
CA TYR A 423 -15.04 -32.61 8.75
C TYR A 423 -14.65 -33.92 8.04
N LYS A 424 -15.27 -35.05 8.39
CA LYS A 424 -15.07 -36.32 7.66
C LYS A 424 -15.49 -36.20 6.20
N LYS A 425 -16.67 -35.62 5.92
CA LYS A 425 -17.14 -35.37 4.54
C LYS A 425 -16.19 -34.45 3.77
N LYS A 426 -15.66 -33.40 4.40
CA LYS A 426 -14.69 -32.49 3.79
C LYS A 426 -13.37 -33.17 3.41
N ARG A 427 -12.82 -34.03 4.27
CA ARG A 427 -11.59 -34.81 3.98
C ARG A 427 -11.80 -35.76 2.80
N VAL A 428 -12.93 -36.47 2.79
CA VAL A 428 -13.31 -37.36 1.68
C VAL A 428 -13.46 -36.56 0.38
N PHE A 429 -14.14 -35.41 0.42
CA PHE A 429 -14.28 -34.54 -0.74
C PHE A 429 -12.92 -34.04 -1.26
N ALA A 430 -12.06 -33.55 -0.37
CA ALA A 430 -10.72 -33.08 -0.73
C ALA A 430 -9.90 -34.16 -1.43
N THR A 431 -9.88 -35.38 -0.87
CA THR A 431 -9.20 -36.53 -1.48
C THR A 431 -9.77 -36.87 -2.85
N LYS A 432 -11.10 -36.95 -2.99
CA LYS A 432 -11.77 -37.21 -4.27
C LYS A 432 -11.48 -36.13 -5.31
N PHE A 433 -11.44 -34.86 -4.89
CA PHE A 433 -11.15 -33.73 -5.77
C PHE A 433 -9.73 -33.82 -6.32
N LEU A 434 -8.72 -33.95 -5.44
CA LEU A 434 -7.32 -34.03 -5.87
C LEU A 434 -7.07 -35.23 -6.79
N ASN A 435 -7.66 -36.40 -6.48
CA ASN A 435 -7.54 -37.61 -7.30
C ASN A 435 -8.19 -37.44 -8.67
N LYS A 436 -9.39 -36.83 -8.74
CA LYS A 436 -10.09 -36.61 -10.01
C LYS A 436 -9.28 -35.74 -10.98
N PHE A 437 -8.66 -34.68 -10.46
CA PHE A 437 -7.90 -33.73 -11.25
C PHE A 437 -6.40 -34.08 -11.37
N ASN A 438 -5.97 -35.20 -10.75
CA ASN A 438 -4.61 -35.74 -10.80
C ASN A 438 -3.53 -34.67 -10.55
N ILE A 439 -3.71 -33.87 -9.49
CA ILE A 439 -2.76 -32.80 -9.15
C ILE A 439 -1.49 -33.44 -8.59
N LYS A 440 -0.34 -33.12 -9.20
CA LYS A 440 0.97 -33.67 -8.85
C LYS A 440 1.89 -32.57 -8.38
N ALA A 441 2.90 -32.92 -7.61
CA ALA A 441 3.92 -31.97 -7.19
C ALA A 441 4.85 -31.59 -8.36
N ILE A 442 5.20 -30.29 -8.49
CA ILE A 442 6.22 -29.82 -9.44
C ILE A 442 7.56 -29.53 -8.72
N PRO A 443 8.71 -29.72 -9.39
CA PRO A 443 10.01 -29.31 -8.88
C PRO A 443 10.12 -27.82 -8.54
N SER A 444 11.03 -27.46 -7.64
CA SER A 444 11.20 -26.08 -7.16
C SER A 444 11.74 -25.11 -8.20
N ASP A 445 12.56 -25.58 -9.13
CA ASP A 445 13.07 -24.81 -10.28
C ASP A 445 11.99 -24.47 -11.32
N CYS A 446 10.85 -25.18 -11.28
CA CYS A 446 9.68 -24.93 -12.13
C CYS A 446 8.71 -23.87 -11.56
N ARG A 447 8.91 -23.43 -10.31
CA ARG A 447 8.08 -22.41 -9.65
C ARG A 447 8.36 -21.02 -10.20
N LEU A 448 7.36 -20.14 -10.13
CA LEU A 448 7.47 -18.72 -10.50
C LEU A 448 8.35 -17.95 -9.51
N VAL A 449 8.25 -18.28 -8.23
CA VAL A 449 9.08 -17.69 -7.15
C VAL A 449 10.16 -18.69 -6.77
N LYS A 450 11.40 -18.42 -7.18
CA LYS A 450 12.54 -19.35 -7.03
C LYS A 450 13.17 -19.37 -5.65
N TYR A 451 13.29 -18.21 -5.01
CA TYR A 451 13.96 -18.05 -3.72
C TYR A 451 12.95 -17.53 -2.69
N MET A 452 12.65 -18.34 -1.68
CA MET A 452 11.72 -17.99 -0.62
C MET A 452 12.51 -17.38 0.54
N SER A 453 12.49 -16.05 0.68
CA SER A 453 13.19 -15.35 1.76
C SER A 453 12.37 -15.18 3.05
N TYR A 454 11.17 -15.77 3.13
CA TYR A 454 10.32 -15.69 4.33
C TYR A 454 9.64 -17.03 4.63
N SER A 455 10.03 -17.63 5.77
CA SER A 455 9.51 -18.86 6.41
C SER A 455 9.62 -20.17 5.61
N ASP A 456 10.17 -21.20 6.26
CA ASP A 456 10.42 -22.57 5.75
C ASP A 456 9.16 -23.40 5.42
N SER A 457 8.00 -22.78 5.19
CA SER A 457 6.73 -23.49 5.01
C SER A 457 5.83 -22.83 3.96
N VAL A 458 5.35 -23.65 3.02
CA VAL A 458 4.22 -23.49 2.08
C VAL A 458 3.69 -22.06 1.87
N ILE A 459 3.70 -21.62 0.61
CA ILE A 459 2.98 -20.43 0.14
C ILE A 459 1.46 -20.69 0.16
N THR A 460 0.81 -20.45 1.30
CA THR A 460 -0.66 -20.39 1.44
C THR A 460 -1.07 -19.13 2.17
N GLY A 461 -2.09 -18.45 1.65
CA GLY A 461 -2.78 -17.35 2.36
C GLY A 461 -1.85 -16.33 3.04
N LYS A 462 -1.82 -16.34 4.38
CA LYS A 462 -1.21 -15.30 5.23
C LYS A 462 0.31 -15.12 5.06
N SER A 463 1.04 -16.13 4.56
CA SER A 463 2.50 -16.04 4.32
C SER A 463 2.87 -15.34 3.00
N THR A 464 1.87 -14.94 2.21
CA THR A 464 2.07 -14.34 0.88
C THR A 464 2.15 -12.81 0.89
N SER A 465 2.03 -12.19 2.06
CA SER A 465 2.20 -10.74 2.27
C SER A 465 3.52 -10.45 2.98
N SER A 466 4.24 -9.42 2.54
CA SER A 466 5.39 -8.87 3.29
C SER A 466 5.04 -8.30 4.66
N LEU A 467 3.75 -8.08 4.95
CA LEU A 467 3.24 -7.65 6.26
C LEU A 467 2.81 -8.82 7.17
N PHE A 468 2.86 -10.06 6.66
CA PHE A 468 2.25 -11.22 7.30
C PHE A 468 0.78 -10.94 7.69
N HIS A 469 0.34 -11.48 8.81
CA HIS A 469 -1.00 -11.21 9.31
C HIS A 469 -1.08 -9.83 9.99
N ILE A 470 -1.94 -8.97 9.44
CA ILE A 470 -2.32 -7.69 10.07
C ILE A 470 -3.77 -7.78 10.57
N PRO A 471 -4.07 -7.20 11.75
CA PRO A 471 -5.44 -7.08 12.22
C PRO A 471 -6.21 -6.10 11.32
N LYS A 472 -7.52 -6.33 11.17
CA LYS A 472 -8.42 -5.53 10.32
C LYS A 472 -9.66 -5.14 11.12
N ARG A 473 -10.19 -3.93 10.89
CA ARG A 473 -11.45 -3.44 11.45
C ARG A 473 -12.58 -4.44 11.23
N HIS A 474 -13.29 -4.78 12.31
CA HIS A 474 -14.47 -5.65 12.25
C HIS A 474 -15.74 -4.82 12.30
N ILE A 475 -16.58 -4.89 11.26
CA ILE A 475 -17.88 -4.20 11.20
C ILE A 475 -18.96 -5.26 10.99
N PRO A 476 -19.71 -5.63 12.05
CA PRO A 476 -20.43 -6.90 12.11
C PRO A 476 -21.68 -6.97 11.22
N ASN A 477 -22.54 -5.96 11.25
CA ASN A 477 -23.85 -5.94 10.60
C ASN A 477 -23.84 -5.08 9.32
N LEU A 478 -24.90 -5.18 8.50
CA LEU A 478 -24.97 -4.45 7.23
C LEU A 478 -25.06 -2.92 7.41
N ASP A 479 -25.80 -2.45 8.39
CA ASP A 479 -26.03 -1.00 8.57
C ASP A 479 -24.77 -0.27 9.04
N ALA A 480 -24.01 -0.84 9.97
CA ALA A 480 -22.70 -0.31 10.37
C ALA A 480 -21.72 -0.27 9.17
N ARG A 481 -21.74 -1.29 8.29
CA ARG A 481 -20.94 -1.28 7.06
C ARG A 481 -21.37 -0.18 6.08
N ARG A 482 -22.67 0.09 5.98
CA ARG A 482 -23.20 1.21 5.17
C ARG A 482 -22.79 2.55 5.74
N VAL A 483 -22.86 2.72 7.06
CA VAL A 483 -22.40 3.93 7.76
C VAL A 483 -20.92 4.17 7.49
N TYR A 484 -20.08 3.15 7.66
CA TYR A 484 -18.64 3.26 7.38
C TYR A 484 -18.34 3.65 5.93
N VAL A 485 -18.96 2.98 4.95
CA VAL A 485 -18.75 3.31 3.52
C VAL A 485 -19.23 4.71 3.19
N LYS A 486 -20.34 5.17 3.80
CA LYS A 486 -20.83 6.54 3.66
C LYS A 486 -19.83 7.55 4.22
N GLN A 487 -19.38 7.36 5.46
CA GLN A 487 -18.37 8.21 6.11
C GLN A 487 -17.06 8.24 5.31
N TYR A 488 -16.61 7.10 4.79
CA TYR A 488 -15.41 7.02 3.96
C TYR A 488 -15.55 7.87 2.69
N ARG A 489 -16.70 7.80 2.00
CA ARG A 489 -16.96 8.63 0.80
C ARG A 489 -17.05 10.11 1.12
N GLU A 490 -17.76 10.47 2.19
CA GLU A 490 -17.90 11.86 2.66
C GLU A 490 -16.53 12.45 3.03
N LEU A 491 -15.66 11.66 3.67
CA LEU A 491 -14.27 12.04 3.93
C LEU A 491 -13.53 12.34 2.62
N GLN A 492 -13.57 11.44 1.63
CA GLN A 492 -12.84 11.66 0.37
C GLN A 492 -13.32 12.92 -0.37
N GLU A 493 -14.64 13.17 -0.41
CA GLU A 493 -15.16 14.41 -1.01
C GLU A 493 -14.75 15.64 -0.20
N ARG A 494 -14.81 15.58 1.13
CA ARG A 494 -14.39 16.69 2.00
C ARG A 494 -12.90 17.03 1.81
N ARG A 495 -12.03 16.01 1.76
CA ARG A 495 -10.59 16.18 1.50
C ARG A 495 -10.33 16.83 0.14
N LYS A 496 -11.08 16.44 -0.88
CA LYS A 496 -11.02 17.04 -2.22
C LYS A 496 -11.51 18.49 -2.24
N GLU A 497 -12.60 18.80 -1.53
CA GLU A 497 -13.10 20.17 -1.37
C GLU A 497 -12.08 21.05 -0.66
N LEU A 498 -11.53 20.58 0.46
CA LEU A 498 -10.47 21.25 1.21
C LEU A 498 -9.27 21.50 0.31
N TYR A 499 -8.77 20.49 -0.41
CA TYR A 499 -7.69 20.67 -1.37
C TYR A 499 -7.99 21.72 -2.45
N LYS A 500 -9.21 21.79 -2.98
CA LYS A 500 -9.62 22.84 -3.93
C LYS A 500 -9.57 24.22 -3.29
N GLN A 501 -10.05 24.36 -2.05
CA GLN A 501 -9.95 25.61 -1.29
C GLN A 501 -8.49 25.98 -1.04
N TYR A 502 -7.63 24.99 -0.74
CA TYR A 502 -6.22 25.20 -0.46
C TYR A 502 -5.44 25.70 -1.67
N LYS A 503 -5.84 25.26 -2.85
CA LYS A 503 -5.24 25.71 -4.11
C LYS A 503 -5.60 27.17 -4.44
N THR A 504 -6.74 27.66 -3.96
CA THR A 504 -7.24 29.00 -4.30
C THR A 504 -6.95 30.06 -3.23
N LYS A 505 -6.74 29.66 -1.98
CA LYS A 505 -6.54 30.56 -0.83
C LYS A 505 -5.20 30.27 -0.13
N LYS A 506 -4.53 31.29 0.41
CA LYS A 506 -3.42 31.13 1.36
C LYS A 506 -3.95 31.37 2.78
N GLU A 507 -4.74 30.44 3.33
CA GLU A 507 -5.39 30.61 4.64
C GLU A 507 -4.82 29.66 5.71
N PRO A 508 -4.81 30.07 7.01
CA PRO A 508 -4.35 29.23 8.13
C PRO A 508 -5.15 27.95 8.37
N SER A 509 -6.39 27.89 7.86
CA SER A 509 -7.33 26.76 8.04
C SER A 509 -6.83 25.42 7.48
N HIS A 510 -5.72 25.43 6.74
CA HIS A 510 -5.05 24.24 6.19
C HIS A 510 -4.19 23.52 7.21
N PHE A 511 -3.81 24.21 8.28
CA PHE A 511 -2.87 23.76 9.29
C PHE A 511 -3.58 23.59 10.64
N LEU A 512 -3.05 22.65 11.41
CA LEU A 512 -3.30 22.53 12.84
C LEU A 512 -2.31 23.44 13.54
N ASN A 513 -2.82 24.41 14.30
CA ASN A 513 -2.00 25.34 15.06
C ASN A 513 -2.42 25.27 16.52
N ILE A 514 -1.44 25.23 17.41
CA ILE A 514 -1.75 25.34 18.81
C ILE A 514 -2.13 26.78 19.17
N SER A 515 -3.04 26.94 20.13
CA SER A 515 -3.56 28.23 20.57
C SER A 515 -3.89 28.22 22.05
N GLU A 516 -3.38 29.22 22.76
CA GLU A 516 -3.62 29.40 24.19
C GLU A 516 -5.06 29.82 24.52
N GLU A 517 -5.76 30.40 23.55
CA GLU A 517 -7.12 30.91 23.69
C GLU A 517 -8.18 29.84 23.39
N CYS A 518 -7.81 28.79 22.65
CA CYS A 518 -8.76 27.78 22.21
C CYS A 518 -9.19 26.86 23.35
N THR A 519 -10.48 26.51 23.36
CA THR A 519 -11.03 25.53 24.30
C THR A 519 -11.25 24.16 23.65
N PRO A 520 -11.20 23.06 24.43
CA PRO A 520 -11.51 21.71 23.92
C PRO A 520 -12.89 21.62 23.25
N ALA A 521 -13.89 22.34 23.77
CA ALA A 521 -15.24 22.37 23.20
C ALA A 521 -15.29 23.00 21.80
N GLU A 522 -14.45 24.02 21.53
CA GLU A 522 -14.34 24.64 20.20
C GLU A 522 -13.62 23.71 19.21
N PHE A 523 -12.55 23.05 19.66
CA PHE A 523 -11.78 22.11 18.85
C PHE A 523 -12.60 20.83 18.51
N GLY A 524 -13.32 20.31 19.51
CA GLY A 524 -13.97 19.01 19.52
C GLY A 524 -15.31 18.87 18.79
N LYS A 525 -15.94 20.00 18.43
CA LYS A 525 -17.36 20.09 18.02
C LYS A 525 -17.83 19.06 16.98
N ASN A 526 -16.95 18.61 16.07
CA ASN A 526 -17.32 17.74 14.96
C ASN A 526 -16.66 16.35 14.97
N ILE A 527 -15.83 16.01 15.98
CA ILE A 527 -15.02 14.78 15.96
C ILE A 527 -15.41 13.74 17.01
N LYS A 528 -16.20 14.11 18.03
CA LYS A 528 -16.59 13.19 19.11
C LYS A 528 -17.23 11.88 18.61
N GLY A 529 -18.22 11.97 17.73
CA GLY A 529 -18.86 10.77 17.17
C GLY A 529 -17.92 9.92 16.30
N MET A 530 -16.86 10.51 15.73
CA MET A 530 -15.83 9.76 15.00
C MET A 530 -14.90 9.02 15.96
N ILE A 531 -14.55 9.65 17.09
CA ILE A 531 -13.77 9.01 18.16
C ILE A 531 -14.53 7.80 18.72
N ASP A 532 -15.82 7.98 19.05
CA ASP A 532 -16.67 6.92 19.58
C ASP A 532 -16.78 5.74 18.59
N PHE A 533 -17.08 6.02 17.32
CA PHE A 533 -17.14 5.00 16.27
C PHE A 533 -15.79 4.28 16.09
N SER A 534 -14.69 5.02 16.09
CA SER A 534 -13.35 4.44 15.93
C SER A 534 -13.00 3.54 17.11
N ARG A 535 -13.38 3.91 18.34
CA ARG A 535 -13.16 3.08 19.55
C ARG A 535 -14.03 1.83 19.56
N GLU A 536 -15.28 1.92 19.09
CA GLU A 536 -16.21 0.77 19.02
C GLU A 536 -15.73 -0.31 18.05
N TYR A 537 -15.25 0.08 16.87
CA TYR A 537 -14.88 -0.85 15.79
C TYR A 537 -13.37 -1.02 15.59
N ARG A 538 -12.55 -0.50 16.51
CA ARG A 538 -11.08 -0.59 16.43
C ARG A 538 -10.64 -2.06 16.34
N PRO A 539 -9.67 -2.40 15.48
CA PRO A 539 -9.07 -3.73 15.53
C PRO A 539 -8.18 -3.91 16.77
N ASP A 540 -8.09 -5.14 17.25
CA ASP A 540 -7.12 -5.51 18.29
C ASP A 540 -5.71 -5.50 17.69
N TYR A 541 -4.95 -4.46 18.04
CA TYR A 541 -3.55 -4.35 17.62
C TYR A 541 -2.67 -5.32 18.42
N PRO A 542 -1.61 -5.88 17.81
CA PRO A 542 -0.59 -6.59 18.57
C PRO A 542 0.11 -5.64 19.56
N GLU A 543 0.88 -6.16 20.51
CA GLU A 543 1.70 -5.32 21.36
C GLU A 543 2.74 -4.53 20.54
N LEU A 544 2.63 -3.20 20.54
CA LEU A 544 3.48 -2.29 19.79
C LEU A 544 4.50 -1.61 20.73
N ASN A 545 5.61 -2.29 21.01
CA ASN A 545 6.58 -1.86 22.02
C ASN A 545 7.86 -1.19 21.44
N MET A 546 7.85 -0.74 20.18
CA MET A 546 9.05 -0.18 19.54
C MET A 546 8.97 1.35 19.39
N ASP A 547 9.82 2.06 20.14
CA ASP A 547 10.03 3.53 20.00
C ASP A 547 11.11 3.88 18.96
N ARG A 548 11.93 2.88 18.62
CA ARG A 548 13.05 2.99 17.69
C ARG A 548 13.10 1.81 16.76
N LEU A 549 13.57 2.04 15.53
CA LEU A 549 13.74 1.01 14.52
C LEU A 549 15.12 1.12 13.89
N SER A 550 15.89 0.03 13.92
CA SER A 550 17.13 -0.10 13.15
C SER A 550 16.87 -0.72 11.78
N PHE A 551 17.53 -0.20 10.76
CA PHE A 551 17.51 -0.72 9.39
C PHE A 551 18.72 -1.62 9.13
N ASP A 552 18.79 -2.78 9.77
CA ASP A 552 19.81 -3.82 9.52
C ASP A 552 19.45 -4.72 8.33
N LEU A 553 19.86 -4.31 7.12
CA LEU A 553 19.56 -5.05 5.88
C LEU A 553 20.27 -6.40 5.92
N ASP A 554 19.62 -7.43 5.38
CA ASP A 554 20.31 -8.71 5.15
C ASP A 554 21.52 -8.47 4.24
N ASP A 555 22.66 -9.10 4.54
CA ASP A 555 23.93 -8.84 3.85
C ASP A 555 23.83 -9.10 2.34
N ARG A 556 23.02 -10.07 1.92
CA ARG A 556 22.77 -10.35 0.51
C ARG A 556 21.96 -9.24 -0.13
N LEU A 557 20.87 -8.81 0.50
CA LEU A 557 20.03 -7.70 -0.01
C LEU A 557 20.80 -6.38 -0.06
N LEU A 558 21.65 -6.11 0.94
CA LEU A 558 22.52 -4.94 0.96
C LEU A 558 23.57 -5.00 -0.17
N SER A 559 24.16 -6.18 -0.40
CA SER A 559 25.10 -6.42 -1.51
C SER A 559 24.42 -6.21 -2.87
N ASP A 560 23.22 -6.76 -3.05
CA ASP A 560 22.43 -6.61 -4.28
C ASP A 560 22.07 -5.14 -4.52
N LEU A 561 21.59 -4.42 -3.50
CA LEU A 561 21.32 -2.99 -3.59
C LEU A 561 22.58 -2.19 -3.96
N ARG A 562 23.72 -2.46 -3.32
CA ARG A 562 25.01 -1.80 -3.65
C ARG A 562 25.42 -2.08 -5.10
N SER A 563 25.23 -3.31 -5.57
CA SER A 563 25.49 -3.70 -6.96
C SER A 563 24.60 -2.92 -7.93
N ASP A 564 23.31 -2.82 -7.64
CA ASP A 564 22.35 -2.13 -8.50
C ASP A 564 22.60 -0.61 -8.56
N LEU A 565 22.93 0.01 -7.42
CA LEU A 565 23.33 1.41 -7.33
C LEU A 565 24.63 1.66 -8.11
N LYS A 566 25.66 0.83 -7.91
CA LYS A 566 26.95 0.93 -8.60
C LYS A 566 26.80 0.82 -10.12
N ASN A 567 25.95 -0.09 -10.57
CA ASN A 567 25.71 -0.35 -11.99
C ASN A 567 24.64 0.56 -12.62
N GLN A 568 24.08 1.49 -11.84
CA GLN A 568 23.05 2.43 -12.25
C GLN A 568 21.82 1.76 -12.89
N ARG A 569 21.39 0.61 -12.33
CA ARG A 569 20.22 -0.11 -12.86
C ARG A 569 18.95 0.73 -12.87
N TYR A 570 18.81 1.61 -11.88
CA TYR A 570 17.70 2.56 -11.77
C TYR A 570 17.49 3.45 -13.02
N LEU A 571 18.56 3.77 -13.78
CA LEU A 571 18.46 4.46 -15.07
C LEU A 571 18.17 3.51 -16.23
N LYS A 572 18.88 2.37 -16.27
CA LYS A 572 18.77 1.38 -17.36
C LYS A 572 17.39 0.75 -17.45
N GLU A 573 16.75 0.57 -16.30
CA GLU A 573 15.44 -0.07 -16.15
C GLU A 573 14.33 0.94 -15.85
N SER A 574 14.62 2.25 -15.87
CA SER A 574 13.63 3.32 -15.63
C SER A 574 12.86 3.20 -14.31
N TRP A 575 13.55 3.01 -13.19
CA TRP A 575 12.89 2.81 -11.89
C TRP A 575 12.11 4.04 -11.38
N PHE A 576 12.50 5.24 -11.82
CA PHE A 576 11.84 6.49 -11.43
C PHE A 576 10.53 6.66 -12.19
N VAL A 577 9.42 6.34 -11.52
CA VAL A 577 8.08 6.48 -12.10
C VAL A 577 7.35 7.68 -11.52
N ALA A 578 6.72 8.47 -12.39
CA ALA A 578 6.04 9.70 -12.01
C ALA A 578 4.56 9.70 -12.42
N ALA A 579 3.70 10.04 -11.46
CA ALA A 579 2.25 10.04 -11.58
C ALA A 579 1.67 11.41 -11.20
N PRO A 580 0.51 11.81 -11.75
CA PRO A 580 -0.25 12.93 -11.21
C PRO A 580 -0.85 12.49 -9.87
N LEU A 581 -0.16 12.81 -8.76
CA LEU A 581 -0.60 12.47 -7.41
C LEU A 581 -0.62 13.71 -6.53
N HIS A 582 -1.76 13.93 -5.88
CA HIS A 582 -1.96 14.98 -4.89
C HIS A 582 -2.18 14.39 -3.49
N ALA A 583 -1.94 15.20 -2.46
CA ALA A 583 -2.02 14.72 -1.08
C ALA A 583 -3.40 14.18 -0.65
N HIS A 584 -4.48 14.84 -1.06
CA HIS A 584 -5.84 14.39 -0.77
C HIS A 584 -6.20 13.07 -1.48
N GLU A 585 -5.40 12.65 -2.47
CA GLU A 585 -5.60 11.39 -3.19
C GLU A 585 -4.89 10.23 -2.50
N ILE A 586 -3.96 10.48 -1.56
CA ILE A 586 -3.37 9.42 -0.74
C ILE A 586 -4.46 8.83 0.17
N ARG A 587 -4.70 7.53 0.04
CA ARG A 587 -5.75 6.78 0.74
C ARG A 587 -5.22 5.61 1.55
N MET A 588 -3.96 5.22 1.30
CA MET A 588 -3.34 4.11 1.99
C MET A 588 -1.82 4.23 2.04
N SER A 589 -1.23 3.44 2.91
CA SER A 589 0.20 3.17 2.93
C SER A 589 0.44 1.70 3.29
N HIS A 590 1.47 1.12 2.67
CA HIS A 590 1.92 -0.25 2.99
C HIS A 590 2.67 -0.31 4.33
N PHE A 591 3.08 0.83 4.88
CA PHE A 591 3.97 0.93 6.04
C PHE A 591 3.24 1.33 7.32
N VAL A 592 1.91 1.22 7.37
CA VAL A 592 1.09 1.51 8.56
C VAL A 592 -0.27 0.82 8.47
N CYS A 593 -0.95 0.64 9.60
CA CYS A 593 -2.32 0.19 9.60
C CYS A 593 -3.24 1.22 8.91
N ASN A 594 -3.92 0.79 7.85
CA ASN A 594 -4.77 1.69 7.07
C ASN A 594 -6.07 2.07 7.80
N ASP A 595 -6.50 1.28 8.78
CA ASP A 595 -7.63 1.62 9.64
C ASP A 595 -7.30 2.83 10.54
N ILE A 596 -6.15 2.83 11.22
CA ILE A 596 -5.76 3.99 12.05
C ILE A 596 -5.38 5.20 11.19
N LEU A 597 -4.77 4.99 10.02
CA LEU A 597 -4.50 6.07 9.06
C LEU A 597 -5.80 6.76 8.62
N TYR A 598 -6.84 5.97 8.35
CA TYR A 598 -8.18 6.50 8.08
C TYR A 598 -8.73 7.29 9.27
N ASP A 599 -8.67 6.76 10.49
CA ASP A 599 -9.21 7.41 11.68
C ASP A 599 -8.49 8.75 11.97
N VAL A 600 -7.16 8.78 11.93
CA VAL A 600 -6.37 10.02 12.10
C VAL A 600 -6.69 11.02 10.98
N THR A 601 -6.81 10.57 9.73
CA THR A 601 -7.20 11.43 8.61
C THR A 601 -8.59 12.04 8.82
N CYS A 602 -9.56 11.25 9.33
CA CYS A 602 -10.87 11.74 9.73
C CYS A 602 -10.76 12.83 10.79
N LEU A 603 -10.08 12.56 11.91
CA LEU A 603 -9.97 13.52 13.01
C LEU A 603 -9.36 14.84 12.54
N ARG A 604 -8.22 14.82 11.85
CA ARG A 604 -7.55 16.03 11.34
C ARG A 604 -8.38 16.79 10.29
N THR A 605 -9.22 16.09 9.52
CA THR A 605 -10.08 16.71 8.52
C THR A 605 -11.25 17.48 9.14
N TYR A 606 -11.82 16.96 10.24
CA TYR A 606 -13.07 17.50 10.82
C TYR A 606 -12.86 18.32 12.11
N CYS A 607 -11.68 18.27 12.75
CA CYS A 607 -11.38 19.03 13.96
C CYS A 607 -11.30 20.55 13.73
N GLY A 608 -11.29 21.33 14.81
CA GLY A 608 -10.90 22.75 14.77
C GLY A 608 -9.48 22.95 14.24
N ASP A 609 -9.16 24.14 13.72
CA ASP A 609 -7.81 24.50 13.24
C ASP A 609 -6.88 24.94 14.38
N LYS A 610 -7.46 25.39 15.50
CA LYS A 610 -6.75 25.74 16.72
C LYS A 610 -6.83 24.60 17.75
N LEU A 611 -5.68 24.16 18.27
CA LEU A 611 -5.57 23.14 19.31
C LEU A 611 -5.39 23.82 20.68
N PRO A 612 -6.11 23.40 21.74
CA PRO A 612 -5.86 23.87 23.10
C PRO A 612 -4.53 23.32 23.64
N VAL A 613 -3.87 24.05 24.54
CA VAL A 613 -2.65 23.58 25.23
C VAL A 613 -3.03 22.62 26.36
N VAL A 614 -2.84 21.31 26.17
CA VAL A 614 -3.28 20.27 27.14
C VAL A 614 -2.17 19.35 27.62
N THR A 615 -0.99 19.35 26.97
CA THR A 615 0.17 18.53 27.37
C THR A 615 1.42 19.36 27.68
N PRO A 616 2.39 18.82 28.45
CA PRO A 616 3.71 19.45 28.60
C PRO A 616 4.47 19.61 27.27
N GLN A 617 4.28 18.69 26.32
CA GLN A 617 4.88 18.78 24.99
C GLN A 617 4.32 19.96 24.19
N ASP A 618 3.03 20.25 24.34
CA ASP A 618 2.38 21.43 23.77
C ASP A 618 2.98 22.72 24.31
N ILE A 619 3.22 22.79 25.63
CA ILE A 619 3.87 23.94 26.26
C ILE A 619 5.27 24.13 25.69
N LEU A 620 6.07 23.06 25.62
CA LEU A 620 7.41 23.13 25.05
C LEU A 620 7.39 23.65 23.60
N TRP A 621 6.36 23.27 22.83
CA TRP A 621 6.16 23.75 21.47
C TRP A 621 5.82 25.23 21.37
N VAL A 622 4.96 25.74 22.26
CA VAL A 622 4.52 27.15 22.28
C VAL A 622 5.58 28.08 22.86
N GLU A 623 6.20 27.68 23.97
CA GLU A 623 7.06 28.54 24.79
C GLU A 623 8.57 28.37 24.49
N GLY A 624 8.94 27.38 23.68
CA GLY A 624 10.32 27.18 23.26
C GLY A 624 10.85 28.35 22.41
N GLY A 625 12.04 28.86 22.74
CA GLY A 625 12.62 30.02 22.06
C GLY A 625 12.86 29.78 20.56
N VAL A 626 12.70 30.81 19.73
CA VAL A 626 12.99 30.76 18.29
C VAL A 626 13.68 32.03 17.83
N GLY A 627 14.40 31.99 16.72
CA GLY A 627 15.03 33.18 16.12
C GLY A 627 15.93 33.92 17.12
N GLU A 628 15.69 35.21 17.33
CA GLU A 628 16.49 36.05 18.24
C GLU A 628 16.41 35.59 19.70
N ALA A 629 15.29 34.97 20.10
CA ALA A 629 15.13 34.48 21.48
C ALA A 629 16.14 33.38 21.84
N LEU A 630 16.79 32.74 20.86
CA LEU A 630 17.82 31.72 21.10
C LEU A 630 19.13 32.28 21.68
N SER A 631 19.31 33.61 21.72
CA SER A 631 20.44 34.23 22.42
C SER A 631 20.23 34.35 23.93
N ASP A 632 19.00 34.23 24.43
CA ASP A 632 18.73 34.27 25.87
C ASP A 632 18.87 32.87 26.48
N PHE A 633 19.82 32.74 27.41
CA PHE A 633 20.07 31.49 28.12
C PHE A 633 18.94 31.10 29.09
N ASN A 634 18.09 32.05 29.48
CA ASN A 634 17.02 31.84 30.45
C ASN A 634 15.69 31.36 29.86
N LEU A 635 15.58 31.30 28.53
CA LEU A 635 14.36 30.83 27.87
C LEU A 635 14.34 29.32 27.68
N LEU A 636 13.15 28.75 27.55
CA LEU A 636 12.98 27.33 27.28
C LEU A 636 13.66 26.96 25.95
N PRO A 637 14.37 25.81 25.89
CA PRO A 637 15.00 25.35 24.66
C PRO A 637 13.94 25.07 23.61
N ASN A 638 14.29 25.32 22.35
CA ASN A 638 13.36 25.06 21.27
C ASN A 638 13.10 23.56 21.09
N PRO A 639 11.92 23.15 20.61
CA PRO A 639 11.54 21.75 20.52
C PRO A 639 12.51 20.90 19.68
N GLY A 640 13.05 21.45 18.58
CA GLY A 640 14.02 20.76 17.75
C GLY A 640 15.35 20.52 18.46
N MET A 641 15.82 21.47 19.27
CA MET A 641 17.03 21.33 20.10
C MET A 641 16.84 20.24 21.17
N VAL A 642 15.67 20.15 21.80
CA VAL A 642 15.34 19.10 22.77
C VAL A 642 15.32 17.72 22.10
N ASP A 643 14.65 17.60 20.96
CA ASP A 643 14.63 16.37 20.18
C ASP A 643 16.05 15.93 19.79
N LEU A 644 16.87 16.88 19.34
CA LEU A 644 18.25 16.60 18.96
C LEU A 644 19.10 16.19 20.18
N ALA A 645 18.91 16.82 21.34
CA ALA A 645 19.56 16.41 22.58
C ALA A 645 19.21 14.96 22.97
N LEU A 646 17.96 14.53 22.76
CA LEU A 646 17.57 13.12 22.92
C LEU A 646 18.25 12.21 21.88
N VAL A 647 18.37 12.64 20.62
CA VAL A 647 19.14 11.89 19.61
C VAL A 647 20.60 11.73 20.04
N PHE A 648 21.24 12.77 20.58
CA PHE A 648 22.58 12.68 21.14
C PHE A 648 22.65 11.77 22.36
N LYS A 649 21.67 11.83 23.25
CA LYS A 649 21.61 10.94 24.43
C LYS A 649 21.55 9.46 24.03
N GLU A 650 20.73 9.13 23.04
CA GLU A 650 20.39 7.74 22.72
C GLU A 650 21.32 7.11 21.66
N PHE A 651 21.80 7.88 20.67
CA PHE A 651 22.45 7.31 19.48
C PHE A 651 23.87 7.80 19.22
N LEU A 652 24.21 9.02 19.65
CA LEU A 652 25.44 9.71 19.25
C LEU A 652 26.31 10.06 20.47
N LYS A 653 27.54 10.49 20.24
CA LYS A 653 28.46 10.90 21.31
C LYS A 653 29.02 12.28 20.98
N MET A 654 28.69 13.28 21.79
CA MET A 654 28.97 14.70 21.51
C MET A 654 30.46 14.98 21.29
N ASP A 655 31.31 14.34 22.09
CA ASP A 655 32.77 14.45 22.11
C ASP A 655 33.45 13.93 20.82
N LYS A 656 32.74 13.18 19.98
CA LYS A 656 33.24 12.70 18.68
C LYS A 656 33.42 13.83 17.66
N TYR A 657 32.60 14.87 17.74
CA TYR A 657 32.44 15.82 16.64
C TYR A 657 33.27 17.08 16.85
N LYS A 658 34.00 17.49 15.81
CA LYS A 658 34.78 18.74 15.81
C LYS A 658 34.14 19.82 14.96
N SER A 659 33.42 19.39 13.92
CA SER A 659 32.71 20.26 13.00
C SER A 659 31.27 19.78 12.79
N PHE A 660 30.36 20.73 12.61
CA PHE A 660 28.99 20.42 12.19
C PHE A 660 28.51 21.26 11.01
N LEU A 661 27.50 20.75 10.30
CA LEU A 661 26.74 21.48 9.29
C LEU A 661 25.26 21.35 9.59
N GLU A 662 24.57 22.47 9.71
CA GLU A 662 23.11 22.51 9.73
C GLU A 662 22.58 22.93 8.35
N ILE A 663 21.67 22.14 7.79
CA ILE A 663 20.98 22.42 6.52
C ILE A 663 19.48 22.55 6.83
N THR A 664 18.89 23.73 6.68
CA THR A 664 17.52 23.98 7.13
C THR A 664 16.71 24.86 6.17
N THR A 665 15.45 24.48 5.96
CA THR A 665 14.43 25.33 5.31
C THR A 665 13.33 25.76 6.27
N ASN A 666 13.55 25.55 7.57
CA ASN A 666 12.55 25.82 8.58
C ASN A 666 12.43 27.34 8.80
N ALA A 667 11.34 27.91 8.28
CA ALA A 667 11.07 29.35 8.40
C ALA A 667 10.82 29.81 9.85
N SER A 668 10.60 28.89 10.81
CA SER A 668 10.55 29.21 12.24
C SER A 668 11.93 29.47 12.85
N GLN A 669 13.03 29.29 12.10
CA GLN A 669 14.38 29.65 12.54
C GLN A 669 14.77 29.04 13.91
N GLN A 670 14.47 27.76 14.11
CA GLN A 670 14.77 27.03 15.37
C GLN A 670 16.25 26.67 15.54
N PHE A 671 17.01 26.57 14.44
CA PHE A 671 18.43 26.18 14.40
C PHE A 671 18.90 25.10 15.41
N PRO A 672 18.27 23.89 15.47
CA PRO A 672 18.53 22.92 16.53
C PRO A 672 20.00 22.51 16.73
N ALA A 673 20.73 22.27 15.64
CA ALA A 673 22.11 21.81 15.74
C ALA A 673 23.04 22.96 16.10
N VAL A 674 22.81 24.15 15.55
CA VAL A 674 23.55 25.35 15.96
C VAL A 674 23.35 25.64 17.45
N SER A 675 22.11 25.69 17.93
CA SER A 675 21.77 26.01 19.32
C SER A 675 22.31 24.98 20.32
N LEU A 676 22.42 23.71 19.91
CA LEU A 676 22.96 22.65 20.76
C LEU A 676 24.49 22.57 20.70
N LEU A 677 25.09 22.48 19.51
CA LEU A 677 26.50 22.13 19.35
C LEU A 677 27.44 23.28 19.71
N LYS A 678 27.04 24.54 19.49
CA LYS A 678 27.81 25.69 19.96
C LYS A 678 27.97 25.69 21.48
N ARG A 679 26.96 25.23 22.22
CA ARG A 679 27.02 25.12 23.69
C ARG A 679 28.06 24.12 24.18
N HIS A 680 28.41 23.14 23.34
CA HIS A 680 29.47 22.17 23.60
C HIS A 680 30.83 22.59 23.00
N GLY A 681 30.97 23.84 22.54
CA GLY A 681 32.22 24.36 21.98
C GLY A 681 32.54 23.87 20.57
N ILE A 682 31.58 23.24 19.89
CA ILE A 682 31.77 22.70 18.54
C ILE A 682 31.45 23.81 17.53
N SER A 683 32.37 24.06 16.60
CA SER A 683 32.18 25.07 15.55
C SER A 683 31.55 24.44 14.30
N GLY A 684 30.82 25.22 13.51
CA GLY A 684 30.06 24.67 12.40
C GLY A 684 29.76 25.66 11.29
N SER A 685 28.84 25.28 10.42
CA SER A 685 28.36 26.05 9.28
C SER A 685 26.86 25.87 9.08
N LEU A 686 26.26 26.79 8.35
CA LEU A 686 24.83 26.85 8.10
C LEU A 686 24.55 26.91 6.59
N ILE A 687 23.64 26.08 6.13
CA ILE A 687 22.97 26.22 4.83
C ILE A 687 21.49 26.48 5.11
N CYS A 688 20.98 27.61 4.63
CA CYS A 688 19.57 27.97 4.84
C CYS A 688 18.86 28.39 3.53
N GLY A 689 17.55 28.18 3.49
CA GLY A 689 16.73 28.35 2.27
C GLY A 689 15.49 29.22 2.43
N PHE A 690 15.46 30.11 3.41
CA PHE A 690 14.34 31.03 3.67
C PHE A 690 14.78 32.50 3.55
N LYS A 691 13.82 33.39 3.24
CA LYS A 691 14.03 34.84 3.13
C LYS A 691 13.85 35.53 4.47
N SER A 692 14.49 36.70 4.65
CA SER A 692 14.23 37.63 5.76
C SER A 692 12.73 37.97 5.82
N SER A 693 12.10 37.73 6.98
CA SER A 693 10.69 38.05 7.22
C SER A 693 10.55 39.52 7.57
N SER A 694 9.56 40.23 7.02
CA SER A 694 9.31 41.66 7.26
C SER A 694 8.14 41.94 8.22
N GLU A 695 7.50 40.90 8.78
CA GLU A 695 6.35 41.04 9.71
C GLU A 695 6.63 40.25 11.00
N GLY A 696 6.40 40.91 12.14
CA GLY A 696 7.10 40.65 13.42
C GLY A 696 6.68 39.43 14.24
N GLY A 697 7.54 39.17 15.23
CA GLY A 697 7.44 38.17 16.30
C GLY A 697 8.67 37.23 16.30
N SER A 698 9.62 37.44 17.23
CA SER A 698 10.81 36.61 17.60
C SER A 698 11.74 36.03 16.50
N LEU A 699 11.41 36.17 15.22
CA LEU A 699 12.25 35.75 14.08
C LEU A 699 13.39 36.74 13.82
N ILE A 700 14.50 36.23 13.29
CA ILE A 700 15.68 37.03 12.92
C ILE A 700 15.39 37.85 11.66
N HIS A 701 15.63 39.16 11.79
CA HIS A 701 15.67 40.09 10.67
C HIS A 701 17.12 40.30 10.22
N PHE A 702 17.41 40.08 8.94
CA PHE A 702 18.75 40.25 8.39
C PHE A 702 18.69 40.76 6.94
N ASP A 703 19.69 41.56 6.55
CA ASP A 703 19.80 42.15 5.19
C ASP A 703 20.73 41.33 4.29
N SER A 704 21.68 40.62 4.87
CA SER A 704 22.59 39.69 4.18
C SER A 704 22.82 38.41 4.98
N PHE A 705 23.25 37.33 4.32
CA PHE A 705 23.62 36.09 5.00
C PHE A 705 24.87 36.23 5.87
N TYR A 706 25.66 37.27 5.63
CA TYR A 706 26.73 37.66 6.56
C TYR A 706 26.14 38.21 7.87
N ASP A 707 25.09 39.04 7.81
CA ASP A 707 24.41 39.53 9.01
C ASP A 707 23.74 38.37 9.77
N LEU A 708 23.11 37.45 9.06
CA LEU A 708 22.57 36.23 9.67
C LEU A 708 23.68 35.43 10.38
N GLN A 709 24.84 35.28 9.75
CA GLN A 709 25.99 34.61 10.38
C GLN A 709 26.43 35.31 11.66
N VAL A 710 26.46 36.65 11.69
CA VAL A 710 26.81 37.42 12.89
C VAL A 710 25.77 37.22 14.00
N ILE A 711 24.48 37.26 13.67
CA ILE A 711 23.40 37.04 14.65
C ILE A 711 23.42 35.61 15.19
N VAL A 712 23.54 34.61 14.33
CA VAL A 712 23.60 33.21 14.76
C VAL A 712 24.88 32.94 15.58
N ASN A 713 25.96 33.69 15.33
CA ASN A 713 27.16 33.66 16.16
C ASN A 713 26.95 34.22 17.57
N SER A 714 25.97 35.11 17.80
CA SER A 714 25.65 35.60 19.15
C SER A 714 24.85 34.61 20.01
N PHE A 715 24.32 33.53 19.42
CA PHE A 715 23.63 32.48 20.19
C PHE A 715 24.54 31.87 21.24
N VAL A 716 23.96 31.46 22.37
CA VAL A 716 24.70 30.96 23.54
C VAL A 716 25.65 29.79 23.20
N GLY A 717 26.89 29.88 23.65
CA GLY A 717 27.90 28.83 23.56
C GLY A 717 29.26 29.31 23.08
N ASP A 718 30.30 28.51 23.31
CA ASP A 718 31.69 28.83 22.97
C ASP A 718 32.05 28.49 21.50
N GLY A 719 31.22 27.71 20.81
CA GLY A 719 31.44 27.34 19.40
C GLY A 719 31.15 28.51 18.44
N SER A 720 31.76 28.48 17.25
CA SER A 720 31.62 29.53 16.23
C SER A 720 31.02 29.01 14.92
N LEU A 721 30.30 29.87 14.20
CA LEU A 721 29.76 29.66 12.86
C LEU A 721 30.71 30.28 11.82
N THR A 722 31.28 29.43 10.98
CA THR A 722 32.35 29.80 10.02
C THR A 722 31.81 30.19 8.65
N HIS A 723 30.77 29.52 8.17
CA HIS A 723 30.14 29.79 6.87
C HIS A 723 28.61 29.78 6.97
N CYS A 724 27.96 30.69 6.25
CA CYS A 724 26.52 30.70 6.02
C CYS A 724 26.24 30.80 4.51
N LEU A 725 25.57 29.78 3.94
CA LEU A 725 25.25 29.70 2.51
C LEU A 725 23.74 29.70 2.28
N GLU A 726 23.30 30.35 1.20
CA GLU A 726 21.89 30.41 0.79
C GLU A 726 21.59 29.38 -0.30
N PHE A 727 20.55 28.58 -0.10
CA PHE A 727 19.99 27.70 -1.14
C PHE A 727 18.47 27.67 -1.12
N ASN A 728 17.83 28.28 -2.13
CA ASN A 728 16.39 28.21 -2.31
C ASN A 728 15.99 27.01 -3.19
N TYR A 729 15.70 25.86 -2.57
CA TYR A 729 15.37 24.64 -3.31
C TYR A 729 14.09 24.75 -4.14
N ASP A 730 13.09 25.52 -3.69
CA ASP A 730 11.84 25.72 -4.45
C ASP A 730 12.10 26.52 -5.73
N GLU A 731 12.97 27.54 -5.65
CA GLU A 731 13.39 28.30 -6.81
C GLU A 731 14.14 27.41 -7.82
N HIS A 732 15.10 26.61 -7.34
CA HIS A 732 15.80 25.66 -8.21
C HIS A 732 14.87 24.64 -8.86
N LEU A 733 13.90 24.11 -8.09
CA LEU A 733 12.87 23.21 -8.61
C LEU A 733 12.02 23.89 -9.69
N SER A 734 11.57 25.12 -9.44
CA SER A 734 10.74 25.90 -10.38
C SER A 734 11.47 26.23 -11.69
N LYS A 735 12.78 26.50 -11.61
CA LYS A 735 13.66 26.71 -12.76
C LYS A 735 14.06 25.39 -13.46
N SER A 736 13.75 24.24 -12.84
CA SER A 736 14.27 22.92 -13.22
C SER A 736 15.79 22.90 -13.36
N SER A 737 16.46 23.46 -12.36
CA SER A 737 17.92 23.43 -12.29
C SER A 737 18.36 22.00 -12.00
N GLY A 738 19.29 21.47 -12.80
CA GLY A 738 19.88 20.15 -12.52
C GLY A 738 20.69 20.16 -11.21
N TYR A 739 21.07 18.98 -10.72
CA TYR A 739 21.75 18.82 -9.42
C TYR A 739 23.02 19.66 -9.25
N LYS A 740 23.68 20.05 -10.35
CA LYS A 740 24.88 20.92 -10.32
C LYS A 740 24.61 22.23 -9.59
N ALA A 741 23.41 22.80 -9.74
CA ALA A 741 23.03 24.02 -9.05
C ALA A 741 23.04 23.88 -7.52
N LEU A 742 22.89 22.66 -6.99
CA LEU A 742 22.94 22.38 -5.55
C LEU A 742 24.36 22.18 -5.03
N THR A 743 25.33 21.90 -5.90
CA THR A 743 26.64 21.37 -5.52
C THR A 743 27.81 22.27 -5.91
N THR A 744 27.71 23.11 -6.95
CA THR A 744 28.83 23.94 -7.43
C THR A 744 29.48 24.76 -6.31
N GLN A 745 28.70 25.54 -5.56
CA GLN A 745 29.23 26.36 -4.47
C GLN A 745 29.86 25.53 -3.35
N LEU A 746 29.31 24.34 -3.06
CA LEU A 746 29.83 23.45 -2.02
C LEU A 746 31.18 22.85 -2.42
N VAL A 747 31.32 22.46 -3.69
CA VAL A 747 32.55 21.88 -4.25
C VAL A 747 33.71 22.88 -4.23
N GLU A 748 33.41 24.17 -4.39
CA GLU A 748 34.36 25.28 -4.33
C GLU A 748 34.64 25.77 -2.90
N SER A 749 33.80 25.37 -1.93
CA SER A 749 33.92 25.75 -0.53
C SER A 749 34.79 24.80 0.29
N PRO A 750 35.31 25.24 1.46
CA PRO A 750 35.99 24.36 2.41
C PRO A 750 35.07 23.32 3.08
N LEU A 751 33.75 23.36 2.83
CA LEU A 751 32.77 22.41 3.41
C LEU A 751 32.85 21.01 2.80
N ARG A 752 33.52 20.87 1.65
CA ARG A 752 33.58 19.60 0.93
C ARG A 752 34.28 18.53 1.77
N SER A 753 33.54 17.48 2.14
CA SER A 753 34.02 16.35 2.94
C SER A 753 34.68 16.72 4.27
N SER A 754 34.25 17.80 4.91
CA SER A 754 34.87 18.36 6.12
C SER A 754 33.99 18.28 7.38
N CYS A 755 32.74 17.87 7.26
CA CYS A 755 31.76 17.91 8.36
C CYS A 755 31.61 16.54 9.03
N ASP A 756 31.91 16.46 10.32
CA ASP A 756 31.78 15.21 11.10
C ASP A 756 30.32 14.90 11.46
N PHE A 757 29.50 15.94 11.60
CA PHE A 757 28.06 15.85 11.85
C PHE A 757 27.28 16.72 10.88
N VAL A 758 26.23 16.19 10.27
CA VAL A 758 25.31 16.96 9.43
C VAL A 758 23.88 16.80 9.94
N PHE A 759 23.21 17.93 10.23
CA PHE A 759 21.80 17.97 10.56
C PHE A 759 21.01 18.51 9.37
N CYS A 760 20.07 17.73 8.84
CA CYS A 760 19.17 18.14 7.77
C CYS A 760 17.76 18.32 8.32
N ASP A 761 17.30 19.56 8.43
CA ASP A 761 15.90 19.84 8.74
C ASP A 761 15.11 19.94 7.43
N SER A 762 14.55 18.79 6.99
CA SER A 762 13.64 18.73 5.84
C SER A 762 12.25 19.30 6.17
N ARG A 763 12.11 19.81 7.41
CA ARG A 763 11.14 20.73 8.04
C ARG A 763 10.67 21.93 7.22
N ARG A 764 9.37 22.24 7.15
CA ARG A 764 8.82 23.48 6.59
C ARG A 764 7.68 23.98 7.46
N TYR A 765 7.69 25.25 7.80
CA TYR A 765 6.65 25.90 8.58
C TYR A 765 5.58 26.59 7.70
N PRO A 766 4.29 26.58 8.08
CA PRO A 766 3.70 25.76 9.15
C PRO A 766 3.74 24.27 8.78
N ALA A 767 4.09 23.42 9.74
CA ALA A 767 4.47 22.02 9.48
C ALA A 767 3.32 21.00 9.61
N HIS A 768 2.16 21.41 10.15
CA HIS A 768 1.13 20.46 10.61
C HIS A 768 -0.11 20.54 9.73
N HIS A 769 0.00 20.05 8.51
CA HIS A 769 -1.11 20.07 7.57
C HIS A 769 -2.21 19.08 7.98
N ARG A 770 -3.49 19.41 7.78
CA ARG A 770 -4.61 18.51 8.12
C ARG A 770 -4.52 17.15 7.43
N GLU A 771 -4.04 17.13 6.18
CA GLU A 771 -3.72 15.90 5.45
C GLU A 771 -2.40 15.26 5.95
N PRO A 772 -2.42 14.08 6.60
CA PRO A 772 -1.23 13.50 7.24
C PRO A 772 -0.03 13.31 6.30
N CYS A 773 -0.26 12.76 5.11
CA CYS A 773 0.82 12.48 4.15
C CYS A 773 1.21 13.68 3.26
N PHE A 774 0.55 14.83 3.42
CA PHE A 774 0.80 16.01 2.58
C PHE A 774 2.23 16.50 2.72
N TYR A 775 2.76 16.42 3.94
CA TYR A 775 4.09 16.91 4.25
C TYR A 775 5.17 16.16 3.46
N GLU A 776 5.17 14.82 3.52
CA GLU A 776 6.11 13.99 2.74
C GLU A 776 6.06 14.30 1.23
N LEU A 777 4.86 14.48 0.66
CA LEU A 777 4.75 14.85 -0.75
C LEU A 777 5.32 16.24 -1.06
N LYS A 778 5.08 17.22 -0.17
CA LYS A 778 5.49 18.61 -0.39
C LYS A 778 6.97 18.83 -0.15
N THR A 779 7.62 18.06 0.72
CA THR A 779 9.02 18.26 1.11
C THR A 779 9.98 17.23 0.53
N LYS A 780 9.49 16.25 -0.24
CA LYS A 780 10.35 15.24 -0.90
C LYS A 780 11.52 15.83 -1.67
N HIS A 781 11.34 16.95 -2.38
CA HIS A 781 12.40 17.58 -3.15
C HIS A 781 13.42 18.26 -2.25
N ILE A 782 12.97 18.84 -1.13
CA ILE A 782 13.83 19.42 -0.10
C ILE A 782 14.69 18.31 0.51
N LEU A 783 14.08 17.20 0.92
CA LEU A 783 14.80 16.04 1.46
C LEU A 783 15.90 15.58 0.49
N VAL A 784 15.57 15.36 -0.79
CA VAL A 784 16.56 14.93 -1.78
C VAL A 784 17.66 15.98 -1.97
N ALA A 785 17.31 17.27 -2.07
CA ALA A 785 18.30 18.34 -2.24
C ALA A 785 19.26 18.44 -1.06
N GLN A 786 18.73 18.43 0.17
CA GLN A 786 19.54 18.46 1.39
C GLN A 786 20.46 17.25 1.48
N LEU A 787 19.98 16.05 1.13
CA LEU A 787 20.82 14.85 1.10
C LEU A 787 21.92 14.91 0.03
N VAL A 788 21.63 15.48 -1.14
CA VAL A 788 22.67 15.74 -2.16
C VAL A 788 23.75 16.65 -1.57
N GLN A 789 23.39 17.69 -0.83
CA GLN A 789 24.36 18.60 -0.20
C GLN A 789 25.11 17.93 0.96
N ALA A 790 24.39 17.26 1.86
CA ALA A 790 24.95 16.57 3.02
C ALA A 790 26.00 15.53 2.60
N LEU A 791 25.73 14.71 1.57
CA LEU A 791 26.68 13.73 1.06
C LEU A 791 27.90 14.35 0.37
N ASN A 792 27.85 15.62 -0.05
CA ASN A 792 29.04 16.33 -0.53
C ASN A 792 29.87 16.92 0.61
N CYS A 793 29.26 17.20 1.77
CA CYS A 793 29.93 17.85 2.91
C CYS A 793 30.41 16.87 3.98
N ILE A 794 29.82 15.68 4.09
CA ILE A 794 30.15 14.71 5.15
C ILE A 794 31.58 14.17 5.03
N SER A 795 32.29 14.12 6.16
CA SER A 795 33.61 13.48 6.27
C SER A 795 33.47 11.96 6.38
N PRO A 796 34.52 11.16 6.04
CA PRO A 796 34.51 9.73 6.28
C PRO A 796 34.21 9.43 7.76
N THR A 797 33.37 8.43 8.04
CA THR A 797 32.88 8.08 9.40
C THR A 797 31.99 9.11 10.08
N GLY A 798 31.62 10.20 9.39
CA GLY A 798 30.66 11.19 9.86
C GLY A 798 29.25 10.63 9.99
N ASP A 799 28.39 11.37 10.68
CA ASP A 799 27.00 11.01 10.98
C ASP A 799 26.03 12.06 10.40
N ILE A 800 24.86 11.62 9.92
CA ILE A 800 23.77 12.48 9.45
C ILE A 800 22.53 12.27 10.31
N VAL A 801 21.90 13.34 10.77
CA VAL A 801 20.57 13.32 11.38
C VAL A 801 19.61 14.10 10.49
N ILE A 802 18.50 13.47 10.12
CA ILE A 802 17.48 14.07 9.24
C ILE A 802 16.21 14.23 10.05
N ALA A 803 15.75 15.46 10.22
CA ALA A 803 14.44 15.73 10.78
C ALA A 803 13.38 15.66 9.67
N THR A 804 12.36 14.84 9.88
CA THR A 804 11.22 14.63 8.98
C THR A 804 9.92 14.67 9.79
N SER A 805 8.78 14.62 9.11
CA SER A 805 7.49 14.44 9.78
C SER A 805 7.15 12.95 9.84
N THR A 806 6.60 12.39 8.77
CA THR A 806 6.20 10.98 8.72
C THR A 806 7.11 10.15 7.81
N ILE A 807 7.02 8.83 7.94
CA ILE A 807 7.73 7.85 7.08
C ILE A 807 6.72 6.77 6.65
N ILE A 808 5.63 7.23 6.06
CA ILE A 808 4.54 6.35 5.60
C ILE A 808 4.40 6.35 4.09
N THR A 809 5.10 7.19 3.33
CA THR A 809 5.15 7.05 1.87
C THR A 809 6.27 6.13 1.42
N ARG A 810 6.03 5.39 0.34
CA ARG A 810 7.04 4.57 -0.35
C ARG A 810 8.23 5.40 -0.77
N PHE A 811 8.01 6.64 -1.21
CA PHE A 811 9.08 7.53 -1.61
C PHE A 811 10.11 7.71 -0.47
N THR A 812 9.66 8.12 0.71
CA THR A 812 10.54 8.38 1.87
C THR A 812 11.22 7.10 2.35
N VAL A 813 10.50 5.98 2.43
CA VAL A 813 11.09 4.68 2.81
C VAL A 813 12.22 4.29 1.85
N CYS A 814 12.03 4.44 0.54
CA CYS A 814 13.07 4.10 -0.45
C CYS A 814 14.34 4.94 -0.26
N ILE A 815 14.23 6.22 0.11
CA ILE A 815 15.40 7.06 0.40
C ILE A 815 16.18 6.51 1.59
N ILE A 816 15.50 6.09 2.65
CA ILE A 816 16.13 5.55 3.87
C ILE A 816 16.87 4.24 3.56
N ILE A 817 16.25 3.35 2.77
CA ILE A 817 16.88 2.11 2.32
C ILE A 817 18.14 2.39 1.49
N VAL A 818 18.11 3.41 0.63
CA VAL A 818 19.31 3.83 -0.12
C VAL A 818 20.39 4.36 0.82
N LEU A 819 20.06 5.17 1.82
CA LEU A 819 21.04 5.64 2.82
C LEU A 819 21.73 4.47 3.54
N ARG A 820 21.00 3.40 3.85
CA ARG A 820 21.59 2.20 4.48
C ARG A 820 22.71 1.55 3.64
N ALA A 821 22.77 1.79 2.33
CA ALA A 821 23.85 1.28 1.48
C ALA A 821 25.23 1.90 1.81
N VAL A 822 25.26 3.11 2.37
CA VAL A 822 26.49 3.92 2.58
C VAL A 822 26.72 4.36 4.02
N PHE A 823 25.83 3.96 4.94
CA PHE A 823 25.99 4.13 6.39
C PHE A 823 25.99 2.76 7.05
N ASP A 824 26.80 2.59 8.10
CA ASP A 824 26.88 1.34 8.84
C ASP A 824 25.57 1.04 9.58
N GLU A 825 24.96 2.07 10.16
CA GLU A 825 23.68 1.97 10.85
C GLU A 825 22.75 3.09 10.36
N VAL A 826 21.45 2.78 10.23
CA VAL A 826 20.41 3.77 10.02
C VAL A 826 19.28 3.45 11.00
N HIS A 827 18.84 4.45 11.75
CA HIS A 827 17.79 4.34 12.76
C HIS A 827 16.65 5.30 12.47
N LEU A 828 15.43 4.90 12.79
CA LEU A 828 14.26 5.76 12.92
C LEU A 828 13.94 5.94 14.40
N TYR A 829 13.78 7.19 14.81
CA TYR A 829 13.51 7.56 16.20
C TYR A 829 12.41 8.64 16.27
N HIS A 830 11.46 8.44 17.17
CA HIS A 830 10.42 9.41 17.48
C HIS A 830 10.65 9.86 18.92
N PRO A 831 11.10 11.11 19.14
CA PRO A 831 11.51 11.54 20.46
C PRO A 831 10.29 11.75 21.36
N PRO A 832 10.31 11.32 22.63
CA PRO A 832 9.21 11.52 23.58
C PRO A 832 8.92 12.99 23.94
N SER A 833 9.81 13.92 23.55
CA SER A 833 9.57 15.37 23.62
C SER A 833 8.66 15.89 22.51
N ALA A 834 8.44 15.12 21.44
CA ALA A 834 7.54 15.51 20.38
C ALA A 834 6.08 15.23 20.75
N ALA A 835 5.23 16.26 20.68
CA ALA A 835 3.79 16.07 20.76
C ALA A 835 3.32 15.21 19.56
N PRO A 836 2.55 14.12 19.77
CA PRO A 836 2.17 13.20 18.70
C PRO A 836 1.49 13.88 17.50
N TRP A 837 0.61 14.86 17.72
CA TRP A 837 -0.05 15.62 16.65
C TRP A 837 0.93 16.35 15.70
N THR A 838 2.15 16.64 16.15
CA THR A 838 3.19 17.29 15.33
C THR A 838 3.86 16.35 14.33
N GLN A 839 3.72 15.03 14.55
CA GLN A 839 4.31 13.98 13.74
C GLN A 839 5.83 14.16 13.57
N ARG A 840 6.59 14.63 14.56
CA ARG A 840 8.04 14.86 14.39
C ARG A 840 8.84 13.57 14.54
N SER A 841 9.69 13.28 13.56
CA SER A 841 10.51 12.07 13.53
C SER A 841 11.93 12.37 13.05
N TYR A 842 12.88 11.51 13.43
CA TYR A 842 14.29 11.66 13.09
C TYR A 842 14.85 10.37 12.50
N ILE A 843 15.61 10.52 11.42
CA ILE A 843 16.40 9.43 10.81
C ILE A 843 17.86 9.68 11.17
N ILE A 844 18.50 8.71 11.83
CA ILE A 844 19.88 8.81 12.30
C ILE A 844 20.74 7.85 11.48
N CYS A 845 21.61 8.41 10.64
CA CYS A 845 22.54 7.65 9.80
C CYS A 845 23.94 7.75 10.41
N LYS A 846 24.54 6.61 10.78
CA LYS A 846 25.81 6.58 11.50
C LYS A 846 26.92 5.95 10.66
N ARG A 847 28.11 6.54 10.78
CA ARG A 847 29.38 6.11 10.20
C ARG A 847 29.27 5.95 8.69
N TYR A 848 29.40 7.07 8.00
CA TYR A 848 29.48 7.10 6.54
C TYR A 848 30.68 6.27 6.04
N ASN A 849 30.43 5.31 5.13
CA ASN A 849 31.40 4.29 4.71
C ASN A 849 31.65 4.22 3.19
N ASP A 850 31.06 5.09 2.37
CA ASP A 850 31.27 5.14 0.92
C ASP A 850 32.50 5.97 0.55
N LYS A 851 33.66 5.31 0.47
CA LYS A 851 34.96 5.94 0.20
C LYS A 851 35.01 6.69 -1.13
N ASP A 852 34.34 6.18 -2.16
CA ASP A 852 34.29 6.81 -3.49
C ASP A 852 33.16 7.85 -3.59
N ASN A 853 32.31 7.93 -2.55
CA ASN A 853 31.12 8.75 -2.46
C ASN A 853 30.27 8.66 -3.73
N SER A 854 30.11 7.47 -4.29
CA SER A 854 29.57 7.29 -5.64
C SER A 854 28.22 6.60 -5.67
N LEU A 855 27.84 5.84 -4.63
CA LEU A 855 26.65 5.00 -4.69
C LEU A 855 25.38 5.84 -4.52
N CYS A 856 25.19 6.40 -3.32
CA CYS A 856 23.97 7.16 -3.01
C CYS A 856 23.99 8.55 -3.63
N ARG A 857 25.16 9.16 -3.77
CA ARG A 857 25.30 10.51 -4.34
C ARG A 857 24.77 10.56 -5.78
N HIS A 858 25.21 9.65 -6.65
CA HIS A 858 24.73 9.64 -8.05
C HIS A 858 23.24 9.29 -8.15
N PHE A 859 22.77 8.35 -7.33
CA PHE A 859 21.33 8.02 -7.27
C PHE A 859 20.49 9.25 -6.91
N LEU A 860 20.82 9.95 -5.84
CA LEU A 860 20.07 11.12 -5.36
C LEU A 860 20.18 12.31 -6.32
N GLN A 861 21.32 12.49 -6.98
CA GLN A 861 21.48 13.49 -8.05
C GLN A 861 20.56 13.21 -9.24
N CYS A 862 20.51 11.96 -9.72
CA CYS A 862 19.60 11.57 -10.79
C CYS A 862 18.13 11.67 -10.35
N LEU A 863 17.83 11.35 -9.08
CA LEU A 863 16.48 11.47 -8.53
C LEU A 863 16.04 12.94 -8.45
N TRP A 864 16.94 13.86 -8.06
CA TRP A 864 16.68 15.30 -8.11
C TRP A 864 16.32 15.75 -9.53
N ASP A 865 17.13 15.36 -10.52
CA ASP A 865 16.87 15.71 -11.92
C ASP A 865 15.53 15.15 -12.41
N ALA A 866 15.18 13.92 -12.02
CA ALA A 866 13.88 13.31 -12.34
C ALA A 866 12.72 14.08 -11.69
N ILE A 867 12.85 14.50 -10.42
CA ILE A 867 11.86 15.33 -9.74
C ILE A 867 11.68 16.67 -10.48
N CYS A 868 12.78 17.35 -10.83
CA CYS A 868 12.72 18.60 -11.59
C CYS A 868 12.05 18.44 -12.96
N LEU A 869 12.35 17.35 -13.67
CA LEU A 869 11.79 17.05 -14.98
C LEU A 869 10.26 16.84 -14.89
N HIS A 870 9.81 16.05 -13.93
CA HIS A 870 8.39 15.68 -13.82
C HIS A 870 7.52 16.74 -13.16
N LYS A 871 8.09 17.59 -12.28
CA LYS A 871 7.34 18.68 -11.65
C LYS A 871 6.78 19.68 -12.66
N LYS A 872 7.52 19.97 -13.75
CA LYS A 872 7.03 20.80 -14.87
C LYS A 872 5.74 20.27 -15.50
N GLY A 873 5.55 18.95 -15.50
CA GLY A 873 4.36 18.29 -16.01
C GLY A 873 3.25 18.10 -14.97
N GLY A 874 3.38 18.67 -13.76
CA GLY A 874 2.42 18.49 -12.67
C GLY A 874 2.41 17.08 -12.07
N LYS A 875 3.50 16.32 -12.23
CA LYS A 875 3.63 14.95 -11.74
C LYS A 875 4.61 14.87 -10.57
N GLU A 876 4.37 13.88 -9.73
CA GLU A 876 5.17 13.51 -8.58
C GLU A 876 5.89 12.20 -8.86
N VAL A 877 7.18 12.09 -8.48
CA VAL A 877 7.86 10.80 -8.47
C VAL A 877 7.27 9.97 -7.32
N VAL A 878 6.69 8.82 -7.66
CA VAL A 878 5.98 7.90 -6.74
C VAL A 878 6.76 6.61 -6.47
N GLN A 879 7.62 6.21 -7.41
CA GLN A 879 8.51 5.06 -7.26
C GLN A 879 9.95 5.50 -7.45
N SER A 880 10.83 5.14 -6.50
CA SER A 880 12.27 5.39 -6.59
C SER A 880 13.12 4.11 -6.47
N LEU A 881 12.54 3.02 -5.96
CA LEU A 881 13.20 1.73 -5.77
C LEU A 881 12.21 0.58 -6.04
N LEU A 882 12.71 -0.59 -6.45
CA LEU A 882 11.89 -1.78 -6.66
C LEU A 882 11.41 -2.40 -5.32
N PRO A 883 10.23 -3.05 -5.28
CA PRO A 883 9.66 -3.63 -4.06
C PRO A 883 10.56 -4.58 -3.28
N VAL A 884 11.39 -5.37 -3.96
CA VAL A 884 12.30 -6.34 -3.35
C VAL A 884 13.25 -5.71 -2.33
N HIS A 885 13.61 -4.43 -2.48
CA HIS A 885 14.58 -3.78 -1.62
C HIS A 885 14.00 -3.20 -0.32
N PHE A 886 12.70 -2.85 -0.28
CA PHE A 886 12.10 -2.19 0.90
C PHE A 886 11.16 -3.09 1.71
N THR A 887 10.66 -4.16 1.11
CA THR A 887 9.63 -5.03 1.73
C THR A 887 10.11 -5.79 2.96
N GLN A 888 11.43 -5.98 3.14
CA GLN A 888 12.00 -6.57 4.37
C GLN A 888 11.65 -5.78 5.63
N TYR A 889 11.44 -4.47 5.51
CA TYR A 889 11.06 -3.60 6.64
C TYR A 889 9.59 -3.28 6.68
N ALA A 890 8.81 -3.71 5.69
CA ALA A 890 7.40 -3.35 5.60
C ALA A 890 6.68 -3.64 6.92
N ARG A 891 6.90 -4.83 7.51
CA ARG A 891 6.31 -5.18 8.80
C ARG A 891 6.80 -4.31 9.96
N LYS A 892 8.11 -4.13 10.12
CA LYS A 892 8.66 -3.35 11.24
C LYS A 892 8.23 -1.88 11.17
N LEU A 893 8.23 -1.30 9.97
CA LEU A 893 7.71 0.03 9.72
C LEU A 893 6.20 0.09 10.01
N TRP A 894 5.44 -0.93 9.60
CA TRP A 894 4.03 -1.04 9.93
C TRP A 894 3.79 -1.00 11.43
N ASP A 895 4.52 -1.78 12.24
CA ASP A 895 4.35 -1.80 13.70
C ASP A 895 4.64 -0.42 14.32
N VAL A 896 5.78 0.16 13.94
CA VAL A 896 6.28 1.44 14.47
C VAL A 896 5.37 2.60 14.08
N ASN A 897 5.02 2.75 12.81
CA ASN A 897 4.12 3.82 12.36
C ASN A 897 2.70 3.64 12.88
N THR A 898 2.22 2.40 13.06
CA THR A 898 0.89 2.14 13.64
C THR A 898 0.85 2.60 15.09
N LYS A 899 1.91 2.35 15.85
CA LYS A 899 2.04 2.87 17.21
C LYS A 899 1.93 4.39 17.24
N PHE A 900 2.69 5.09 16.40
CA PHE A 900 2.69 6.55 16.41
C PHE A 900 1.38 7.17 15.96
N LEU A 901 0.68 6.55 14.99
CA LEU A 901 -0.67 7.02 14.64
C LEU A 901 -1.71 6.73 15.73
N LEU A 902 -1.52 5.68 16.55
CA LEU A 902 -2.35 5.46 17.73
C LEU A 902 -2.10 6.51 18.80
N GLU A 903 -0.84 6.86 19.05
CA GLU A 903 -0.47 7.96 19.95
C GLU A 903 -1.03 9.29 19.45
N GLU A 904 -0.96 9.58 18.15
CA GLU A 904 -1.59 10.76 17.54
C GLU A 904 -3.11 10.75 17.69
N PHE A 905 -3.76 9.60 17.51
CA PHE A 905 -5.20 9.49 17.73
C PHE A 905 -5.57 9.82 19.18
N GLU A 906 -4.89 9.22 20.16
CA GLU A 906 -5.21 9.46 21.58
C GLU A 906 -4.84 10.88 22.01
N ASP A 907 -3.78 11.46 21.45
CA ASP A 907 -3.39 12.85 21.66
C ASP A 907 -4.44 13.84 21.12
N ILE A 908 -4.96 13.63 19.89
CA ILE A 908 -6.06 14.46 19.36
C ILE A 908 -7.34 14.27 20.18
N ALA A 909 -7.63 13.05 20.65
CA ALA A 909 -8.77 12.80 21.54
C ALA A 909 -8.60 13.50 22.90
N LEU A 910 -7.37 13.63 23.41
CA LEU A 910 -7.06 14.42 24.59
C LEU A 910 -7.31 15.91 24.35
N HIS A 911 -6.99 16.45 23.19
CA HIS A 911 -7.31 17.84 22.84
C HIS A 911 -8.83 18.11 22.74
N GLU A 912 -9.65 17.09 22.47
CA GLU A 912 -11.12 17.19 22.43
C GLU A 912 -11.74 17.32 23.82
N SER A 913 -11.12 16.74 24.86
CA SER A 913 -11.75 16.56 26.18
C SER A 913 -10.88 16.92 27.39
N GLY A 914 -9.60 17.21 27.19
CA GLY A 914 -8.60 17.43 28.24
C GLY A 914 -8.66 18.81 28.91
N GLU A 915 -8.04 18.93 30.07
CA GLU A 915 -7.95 20.19 30.82
C GLU A 915 -6.86 21.11 30.22
N VAL A 916 -7.19 22.39 30.06
CA VAL A 916 -6.26 23.38 29.50
C VAL A 916 -5.23 23.80 30.54
N LEU A 917 -3.95 23.65 30.23
CA LEU A 917 -2.83 24.03 31.10
C LEU A 917 -2.58 25.54 30.99
N LYS A 918 -3.10 26.33 31.95
CA LYS A 918 -2.95 27.80 31.99
C LYS A 918 -1.92 28.32 33.01
N SER A 919 -1.75 27.62 34.13
CA SER A 919 -0.84 28.01 35.21
C SER A 919 0.40 27.12 35.24
N SER A 920 1.52 27.64 35.75
CA SER A 920 2.77 26.89 35.93
C SER A 920 3.31 26.22 34.66
N ARG A 921 3.11 26.82 33.47
CA ARG A 921 3.51 26.19 32.21
C ARG A 921 5.01 25.89 32.13
N GLU A 922 5.82 26.87 32.51
CA GLU A 922 7.28 26.71 32.62
C GLU A 922 7.64 25.51 33.51
N GLU A 923 7.00 25.34 34.67
CA GLU A 923 7.22 24.21 35.58
C GLU A 923 6.91 22.86 34.91
N HIS A 924 5.82 22.76 34.14
CA HIS A 924 5.47 21.54 33.39
C HIS A 924 6.52 21.20 32.32
N ALA A 925 6.98 22.21 31.57
CA ALA A 925 8.03 22.04 30.56
C ALA A 925 9.36 21.62 31.20
N VAL A 926 9.74 22.27 32.30
CA VAL A 926 10.92 21.91 33.09
C VAL A 926 10.85 20.47 33.61
N ASN A 927 9.72 20.06 34.19
CA ASN A 927 9.53 18.71 34.71
C ASN A 927 9.62 17.66 33.57
N LEU A 928 9.06 17.97 32.39
CA LEU A 928 9.23 17.14 31.20
C LEU A 928 10.73 16.97 30.85
N LEU A 929 11.50 18.06 30.80
CA LEU A 929 12.95 18.00 30.50
C LEU A 929 13.75 17.23 31.55
N GLN A 930 13.38 17.35 32.83
CA GLN A 930 13.97 16.59 33.95
C GLN A 930 13.70 15.09 33.79
N ARG A 931 12.44 14.71 33.56
CA ARG A 931 12.04 13.31 33.35
C ARG A 931 12.73 12.69 32.14
N LEU A 932 12.91 13.48 31.07
CA LEU A 932 13.65 13.06 29.89
C LEU A 932 15.17 12.97 30.11
N GLY A 933 15.68 13.55 31.20
CA GLY A 933 17.09 13.50 31.58
C GLY A 933 18.02 14.07 30.51
N VAL A 934 17.66 15.21 29.93
CA VAL A 934 18.41 15.90 28.85
C VAL A 934 19.00 17.24 29.29
N ILE A 935 18.72 17.69 30.51
CA ILE A 935 19.12 19.01 31.01
C ILE A 935 20.63 19.24 30.88
N ASN A 936 21.46 18.28 31.31
CA ASN A 936 22.92 18.40 31.23
C ASN A 936 23.45 18.47 29.78
N ILE A 937 22.69 17.95 28.81
CA ILE A 937 23.03 18.04 27.38
C ILE A 937 22.63 19.40 26.83
N LEU A 938 21.48 19.93 27.24
CA LEU A 938 20.95 21.22 26.80
C LEU A 938 21.69 22.42 27.44
N PHE A 939 22.12 22.25 28.69
CA PHE A 939 22.78 23.27 29.52
C PHE A 939 24.04 22.67 30.17
N PRO A 940 25.18 22.61 29.45
CA PRO A 940 26.43 22.10 29.98
C PRO A 940 26.90 22.89 31.21
N THR A 941 27.41 22.20 32.24
CA THR A 941 27.82 22.80 33.52
C THR A 941 28.79 23.96 33.36
N ARG A 942 29.76 23.83 32.43
CA ARG A 942 30.73 24.88 32.10
C ARG A 942 30.08 26.22 31.73
N LEU A 943 28.96 26.17 31.01
CA LEU A 943 28.24 27.39 30.62
C LEU A 943 27.43 27.96 31.80
N VAL A 944 26.74 27.09 32.54
CA VAL A 944 25.93 27.48 33.72
C VAL A 944 26.78 28.20 34.77
N GLU A 945 28.01 27.74 35.02
CA GLU A 945 28.95 28.36 35.96
C GLU A 945 29.50 29.71 35.48
N SER A 946 29.46 29.98 34.18
CA SER A 946 30.02 31.18 33.55
C SER A 946 29.01 32.31 33.29
N SER A 947 27.71 32.01 33.40
CA SER A 947 26.60 32.91 33.09
C SER A 947 25.89 33.43 34.35
N ASP A 948 25.20 34.58 34.25
CA ASP A 948 24.31 35.14 35.29
C ASP A 948 23.30 34.09 35.81
N PRO A 949 22.76 34.24 37.05
CA PRO A 949 21.89 33.23 37.66
C PRO A 949 20.69 32.90 36.77
N CYS A 950 20.65 31.65 36.30
CA CYS A 950 19.62 31.16 35.41
C CYS A 950 18.24 31.23 36.10
N ARG A 951 17.26 31.87 35.45
CA ARG A 951 15.90 32.05 36.01
C ARG A 951 15.03 30.81 35.97
N LEU A 952 15.34 29.85 35.09
CA LEU A 952 14.66 28.56 35.06
C LEU A 952 14.87 27.90 36.44
N PRO A 953 13.82 27.52 37.19
CA PRO A 953 13.89 27.00 38.57
C PRO A 953 14.79 25.76 38.79
N ILE A 954 15.37 25.24 37.71
CA ILE A 954 16.14 24.00 37.57
C ILE A 954 17.49 24.03 38.31
N PHE A 955 18.07 25.20 38.55
CA PHE A 955 19.43 25.29 39.12
C PHE A 955 19.46 25.59 40.62
N GLY A 956 18.29 25.73 41.26
CA GLY A 956 18.18 26.19 42.65
C GLY A 956 18.39 25.13 43.74
N ASN A 957 18.25 23.83 43.47
CA ASN A 957 18.47 22.76 44.46
C ASN A 957 18.64 21.38 43.78
N VAL A 958 19.87 20.99 43.47
CA VAL A 958 20.21 19.57 43.21
C VAL A 958 21.45 19.26 44.03
N GLU A 959 21.30 18.51 45.13
CA GLU A 959 22.43 17.89 45.81
C GLU A 959 23.09 16.88 44.86
N ILE A 960 24.34 17.17 44.50
CA ILE A 960 25.21 16.25 43.75
C ILE A 960 25.59 15.11 44.70
N VAL A 961 24.90 13.97 44.59
CA VAL A 961 25.38 12.72 45.21
C VAL A 961 26.29 12.02 44.21
N ASP A 962 27.56 12.40 44.22
CA ASP A 962 28.62 11.63 43.60
C ASP A 962 28.91 10.40 44.48
N LYS A 963 28.37 9.23 44.10
CA LYS A 963 28.97 7.95 44.48
C LYS A 963 29.03 7.02 43.27
N PRO A 964 30.22 6.51 42.91
CA PRO A 964 30.34 5.51 41.86
C PRO A 964 29.83 4.18 42.41
N GLN A 965 28.63 3.76 42.01
CA GLN A 965 28.23 2.36 42.18
C GLN A 965 28.94 1.52 41.11
N LYS A 966 30.04 0.87 41.53
CA LYS A 966 30.56 -0.32 40.86
C LYS A 966 29.42 -1.33 40.70
N ARG A 967 28.98 -1.58 39.47
CA ARG A 967 28.19 -2.77 39.13
C ARG A 967 29.05 -4.00 39.42
N LYS A 968 28.81 -4.66 40.54
CA LYS A 968 29.18 -6.06 40.74
C LYS A 968 28.22 -6.91 39.91
N LEU A 969 28.77 -7.69 38.99
CA LEU A 969 28.18 -8.96 38.59
C LEU A 969 28.18 -9.85 39.83
N GLU A 970 27.02 -10.21 40.35
CA GLU A 970 26.88 -11.38 41.23
C GLU A 970 25.62 -12.14 40.79
N GLU A 971 25.84 -13.44 40.60
CA GLU A 971 24.92 -14.50 40.22
C GLU A 971 23.74 -14.60 41.19
N LEU A 972 22.58 -15.03 40.70
CA LEU A 972 21.43 -15.36 41.53
C LEU A 972 20.91 -16.74 41.15
N ASP A 973 21.49 -17.75 41.81
CA ASP A 973 20.88 -19.06 42.03
C ASP A 973 20.21 -19.08 43.42
N THR A 974 18.90 -19.31 43.40
CA THR A 974 18.05 -20.10 44.32
C THR A 974 18.06 -19.91 45.84
N LEU A 975 16.84 -19.90 46.42
CA LEU A 975 16.35 -20.65 47.62
C LEU A 975 14.92 -20.15 47.96
N VAL A 976 13.84 -20.79 47.49
CA VAL A 976 13.07 -21.88 48.13
C VAL A 976 12.77 -21.66 49.63
N VAL A 977 11.49 -21.43 49.93
CA VAL A 977 10.88 -21.55 51.26
C VAL A 977 9.99 -22.79 51.27
N THR A 978 10.25 -23.66 52.23
CA THR A 978 9.59 -24.94 52.54
C THR A 978 8.20 -24.74 53.20
N PRO A 979 7.22 -25.64 52.95
CA PRO A 979 6.09 -25.89 53.85
C PRO A 979 6.34 -27.14 54.74
N PRO A 980 5.58 -27.34 55.84
CA PRO A 980 5.93 -28.36 56.84
C PRO A 980 5.26 -29.73 56.62
N GLU A 981 6.04 -30.75 57.01
CA GLU A 981 5.71 -32.07 57.59
C GLU A 981 5.07 -33.21 56.74
N SER A 982 5.83 -34.31 56.74
CA SER A 982 5.69 -35.71 56.24
C SER A 982 4.59 -36.55 56.95
N PRO A 983 4.25 -37.83 56.58
CA PRO A 983 5.14 -38.85 55.98
C PRO A 983 4.60 -39.94 55.01
N SER A 984 5.59 -40.61 54.40
CA SER A 984 5.73 -42.04 54.04
C SER A 984 4.89 -42.68 52.90
N ILE A 985 5.57 -43.20 51.86
CA ILE A 985 5.78 -44.65 51.57
C ILE A 985 6.29 -44.84 50.11
N GLU A 986 7.42 -45.55 50.02
CA GLU A 986 7.95 -46.51 49.01
C GLU A 986 8.20 -46.20 47.51
N GLU A 987 9.28 -46.85 47.09
CA GLU A 987 10.00 -46.95 45.82
C GLU A 987 9.15 -47.53 44.66
N ASP A 988 9.46 -47.20 43.39
CA ASP A 988 10.36 -48.02 42.55
C ASP A 988 10.34 -47.59 41.05
N GLY A 989 11.45 -47.80 40.35
CA GLY A 989 11.49 -48.05 38.89
C GLY A 989 11.43 -46.90 37.88
N SER A 990 12.59 -46.56 37.28
CA SER A 990 12.66 -46.16 35.85
C SER A 990 12.46 -47.42 34.94
N PRO A 991 12.47 -47.40 33.58
CA PRO A 991 12.63 -46.33 32.58
C PRO A 991 11.74 -46.51 31.28
N ILE A 992 12.05 -45.75 30.20
CA ILE A 992 11.89 -46.11 28.75
C ILE A 992 10.59 -45.71 27.97
N TRP A 993 10.82 -44.86 26.95
CA TRP A 993 10.21 -44.69 25.60
C TRP A 993 8.71 -44.41 25.36
N SER A 994 8.54 -43.48 24.41
CA SER A 994 7.58 -43.46 23.28
C SER A 994 6.21 -42.79 23.43
N SER A 995 5.88 -42.13 22.31
CA SER A 995 4.57 -41.82 21.73
C SER A 995 3.67 -40.75 22.36
N GLU A 996 3.31 -39.83 21.45
CA GLU A 996 1.96 -39.31 21.20
C GLU A 996 1.43 -38.08 21.97
N GLU A 997 0.96 -37.15 21.13
CA GLU A 997 -0.11 -36.16 21.34
C GLU A 997 0.13 -35.04 22.37
N SER A 998 0.46 -33.84 21.90
CA SER A 998 -0.53 -32.80 21.56
C SER A 998 0.11 -31.57 20.92
#